data_AF-A0A353C9S3-F1
#
_entry.id   AF-A0A353C9S3-F1
#
_cell.length_a   1.000
_cell.length_b   1.000
_cell.length_c   1.000
_cell.angle_alpha   90.00
_cell.angle_beta   90.00
_cell.angle_gamma   90.00
#
_symmetry.space_group_name_H-M   'P 1'
#
loop_
_entity.id
_entity.type
_entity.pdbx_description
1 polymer ?
#
loop_
_entity_poly.entity_id
_entity_poly.type
_entity_poly.pdbx_seq_one_letter_code
_entity_poly.pdbx_strand_id
1 'polypeptide(L)'
;MIRIEDVIEKVERNRPNPDVDLIRRAYLFSALHHKGQKRASGEPYLVHPLEVADLLAEMRLDEVSVSTGLLHDVVEDTLVDLDTIRSYFGDEITQLVDGLTKIAQISNLSKERQQAENVRKMVLAMITDVRVVLIKLADRLHNMRTMQFLKPEKRARISQETLDIYAPIAHRLGMGKVRSELEDLSFQNLYPDEYKRLAKEVDARRPELEATLDRITTTIRERLTANDVPYVEIQGRVKRLYSLWKKLKKQKLTIEQVYDLIAARVITPNDRKYCYLALSVIHDTWTPVPERFKDWIAIPRDNLYRSLHTSVIGDTGQAFEVQIRTEDMHHIAEEGVAAHWKYKESKLGSAEDDESLDELRKTVEKLLLPLVENTQTNDDSEDFIESLKLDLFPKDVYAFTPMGRVIQLPRGASPIDFAYAIHSEVGDTCTGAKINGRIVPIKTELQNGDVVEILTTSNSKPSRDWLNYVITSKARNRIRHWISEQQRADSIEIGRKLLEKEADRFRVAPKKLSSNDVEMKRIANEYGLGRPDDLFASIGYGKTLPRNVLLKYLGAERFAELDPDKRKETRLETGMKAVKKFIGLGEDAIIVKGVDNLLTTRARCCNPLRGEDIVGYISLGKGIVVHNKRCKNVKQLMVNRDRIVEVEWAKSEKEEIQSVRILVTTENRTGMLAGITNAIAEIKTAIRDARANVSRDDKGLIEVTVEVFDKKHLDKVLSAIEKVPGVIAVERMNAA
;
A
#
# COMPACT_ATOMS: atom_id res chain seq x y z
N MET A 1 33.18 24.61 -8.09
CA MET A 1 33.31 24.16 -6.69
C MET A 1 32.77 25.30 -5.85
N ILE A 2 31.69 25.04 -5.12
CA ILE A 2 31.02 26.04 -4.29
C ILE A 2 31.92 26.34 -3.09
N ARG A 3 32.11 27.62 -2.78
CA ARG A 3 32.84 28.07 -1.60
C ARG A 3 31.86 28.35 -0.47
N ILE A 4 32.33 28.28 0.77
CA ILE A 4 31.48 28.55 1.94
C ILE A 4 30.97 30.00 1.93
N GLU A 5 31.75 30.93 1.40
CA GLU A 5 31.35 32.33 1.20
C GLU A 5 30.16 32.45 0.26
N ASP A 6 30.10 31.64 -0.81
CA ASP A 6 28.98 31.67 -1.75
C ASP A 6 27.67 31.22 -1.05
N VAL A 7 27.76 30.26 -0.11
CA VAL A 7 26.62 29.81 0.71
C VAL A 7 26.21 30.90 1.72
N ILE A 8 27.18 31.52 2.39
CA ILE A 8 26.93 32.61 3.35
C ILE A 8 26.25 33.79 2.66
N GLU A 9 26.74 34.22 1.49
CA GLU A 9 26.16 35.31 0.71
C GLU A 9 24.70 35.02 0.33
N LYS A 10 24.37 33.76 -0.01
CA LYS A 10 22.98 33.34 -0.25
C LYS A 10 22.11 33.46 1.01
N VAL A 11 22.61 33.01 2.16
CA VAL A 11 21.88 33.09 3.44
C VAL A 11 21.66 34.55 3.84
N GLU A 12 22.68 35.40 3.76
CA GLU A 12 22.60 36.85 4.04
C GLU A 12 21.63 37.57 3.10
N ARG A 13 21.55 37.16 1.83
CA ARG A 13 20.57 37.70 0.88
C ARG A 13 19.13 37.30 1.25
N ASN A 14 18.95 36.12 1.82
CA ASN A 14 17.63 35.58 2.13
C ASN A 14 17.10 36.03 3.49
N ARG A 15 17.98 36.43 4.43
CA ARG A 15 17.61 36.76 5.81
C ARG A 15 18.28 38.03 6.33
N PRO A 16 17.55 38.89 7.05
CA PRO A 16 18.14 40.01 7.75
C PRO A 16 18.93 39.50 8.98
N ASN A 17 20.24 39.76 9.03
CA ASN A 17 21.13 39.48 10.17
C ASN A 17 21.24 38.00 10.61
N PRO A 18 21.64 37.06 9.72
CA PRO A 18 21.84 35.66 10.08
C PRO A 18 23.09 35.45 10.97
N ASP A 19 23.10 34.41 11.81
CA ASP A 19 24.32 33.98 12.52
C ASP A 19 25.31 33.31 11.56
N VAL A 20 26.10 34.14 10.87
CA VAL A 20 27.14 33.69 9.93
C VAL A 20 28.26 32.93 10.65
N ASP A 21 28.54 33.26 11.91
CA ASP A 21 29.62 32.63 12.67
C ASP A 21 29.26 31.19 13.05
N LEU A 22 27.98 30.87 13.27
CA LEU A 22 27.49 29.50 13.39
C LEU A 22 27.81 28.67 12.14
N ILE A 23 27.50 29.19 10.96
CA ILE A 23 27.75 28.50 9.68
C ILE A 23 29.25 28.28 9.46
N ARG A 24 30.08 29.29 9.75
CA ARG A 24 31.55 29.18 9.65
C ARG A 24 32.10 28.13 10.63
N ARG A 25 31.61 28.11 11.87
CA ARG A 25 32.00 27.09 12.87
C ARG A 25 31.62 25.68 12.40
N ALA A 26 30.41 25.50 11.88
CA ALA A 26 29.95 24.22 11.35
C ALA A 26 30.81 23.75 10.17
N TYR A 27 31.16 24.65 9.26
CA TYR A 27 32.05 24.38 8.14
C TYR A 27 33.44 23.93 8.61
N LEU A 28 34.07 24.68 9.52
CA LEU A 28 35.39 24.34 10.05
C LEU A 28 35.38 23.00 10.79
N PHE A 29 34.34 22.74 11.56
CA PHE A 29 34.16 21.49 12.28
C PHE A 29 34.03 20.29 11.32
N SER A 30 33.20 20.42 10.29
CA SER A 30 33.03 19.41 9.23
C SER A 30 34.35 19.19 8.48
N ALA A 31 35.04 20.26 8.10
CA ALA A 31 36.33 20.19 7.39
C ALA A 31 37.43 19.52 8.22
N LEU A 32 37.45 19.75 9.53
CA LEU A 32 38.41 19.14 10.45
C LEU A 32 38.19 17.62 10.57
N HIS A 33 36.94 17.19 10.77
CA HIS A 33 36.63 15.79 11.04
C HIS A 33 36.60 14.92 9.79
N HIS A 34 36.28 15.49 8.62
CA HIS A 34 36.38 14.80 7.34
C HIS A 34 37.77 14.94 6.67
N LYS A 35 38.77 15.46 7.39
CA LYS A 35 40.12 15.68 6.85
C LYS A 35 40.75 14.36 6.41
N GLY A 36 41.14 14.29 5.14
CA GLY A 36 41.75 13.10 4.53
C GLY A 36 40.75 12.07 4.02
N GLN A 37 39.45 12.25 4.25
CA GLN A 37 38.40 11.41 3.70
C GLN A 37 38.09 11.79 2.24
N LYS A 38 37.89 10.78 1.39
CA LYS A 38 37.52 10.95 -0.02
C LYS A 38 36.23 10.21 -0.33
N ARG A 39 35.40 10.78 -1.22
CA ARG A 39 34.21 10.10 -1.75
C ARG A 39 34.58 9.05 -2.80
N ALA A 40 33.61 8.23 -3.20
CA ALA A 40 33.76 7.28 -4.30
C ALA A 40 34.13 7.95 -5.65
N SER A 41 33.85 9.25 -5.81
CA SER A 41 34.30 10.07 -6.94
C SER A 41 35.79 10.41 -6.92
N GLY A 42 36.46 10.25 -5.78
CA GLY A 42 37.84 10.70 -5.54
C GLY A 42 37.96 12.13 -5.02
N GLU A 43 36.86 12.88 -4.95
CA GLU A 43 36.82 14.25 -4.42
C GLU A 43 36.92 14.29 -2.89
N PRO A 44 37.38 15.41 -2.30
CA PRO A 44 37.34 15.62 -0.86
C PRO A 44 35.91 15.48 -0.33
N TYR A 45 35.74 14.79 0.80
CA TYR A 45 34.42 14.52 1.36
C TYR A 45 33.59 15.79 1.61
N LEU A 46 34.26 16.86 2.02
CA LEU A 46 33.70 18.18 2.32
C LEU A 46 32.88 18.82 1.18
N VAL A 47 33.11 18.41 -0.07
CA VAL A 47 32.32 18.90 -1.22
C VAL A 47 30.84 18.58 -1.04
N HIS A 48 30.50 17.40 -0.51
CA HIS A 48 29.10 17.02 -0.35
C HIS A 48 28.35 17.85 0.70
N PRO A 49 28.83 17.98 1.95
CA PRO A 49 28.17 18.84 2.92
C PRO A 49 28.02 20.29 2.44
N LEU A 50 28.99 20.82 1.69
CA LEU A 50 28.90 22.16 1.08
C LEU A 50 27.76 22.26 0.04
N GLU A 51 27.64 21.28 -0.85
CA GLU A 51 26.57 21.26 -1.85
C GLU A 51 25.19 21.07 -1.21
N VAL A 52 25.10 20.29 -0.12
CA VAL A 52 23.87 20.17 0.67
C VAL A 52 23.52 21.50 1.35
N ALA A 53 24.50 22.16 1.97
CA ALA A 53 24.31 23.48 2.57
C ALA A 53 23.88 24.53 1.54
N ASP A 54 24.44 24.49 0.33
CA ASP A 54 24.05 25.37 -0.77
C ASP A 54 22.60 25.13 -1.22
N LEU A 55 22.18 23.87 -1.35
CA LEU A 55 20.79 23.52 -1.66
C LEU A 55 19.83 24.00 -0.57
N LEU A 56 20.21 23.91 0.70
CA LEU A 56 19.39 24.40 1.82
C LEU A 56 19.32 25.93 1.84
N ALA A 57 20.43 26.62 1.50
CA ALA A 57 20.46 28.06 1.33
C ALA A 57 19.60 28.51 0.12
N GLU A 58 19.58 27.75 -0.98
CA GLU A 58 18.67 27.98 -2.12
C GLU A 58 17.20 27.80 -1.73
N MET A 59 16.91 26.85 -0.85
CA MET A 59 15.58 26.65 -0.24
C MET A 59 15.24 27.73 0.80
N ARG A 60 16.14 28.69 1.05
CA ARG A 60 15.99 29.81 1.99
C ARG A 60 15.76 29.38 3.44
N LEU A 61 16.37 28.26 3.83
CA LEU A 61 16.29 27.78 5.21
C LEU A 61 17.20 28.56 6.16
N ASP A 62 16.95 28.36 7.44
CA ASP A 62 17.67 28.98 8.55
C ASP A 62 19.13 28.54 8.65
N GLU A 63 19.94 29.40 9.26
CA GLU A 63 21.35 29.16 9.57
C GLU A 63 21.56 27.86 10.37
N VAL A 64 20.58 27.46 11.20
CA VAL A 64 20.56 26.19 11.92
C VAL A 64 20.40 25.01 10.95
N SER A 65 19.48 25.06 9.99
CA SER A 65 19.35 24.01 8.96
C SER A 65 20.59 23.94 8.07
N VAL A 66 21.11 25.09 7.63
CA VAL A 66 22.31 25.15 6.77
C VAL A 66 23.52 24.58 7.52
N SER A 67 23.70 24.94 8.80
CA SER A 67 24.75 24.40 9.66
C SER A 67 24.56 22.90 9.90
N THR A 68 23.33 22.44 10.11
CA THR A 68 23.02 21.02 10.22
C THR A 68 23.36 20.28 8.93
N GLY A 69 23.08 20.85 7.76
CA GLY A 69 23.49 20.31 6.47
C GLY A 69 25.01 20.15 6.32
N LEU A 70 25.81 21.04 6.91
CA LEU A 70 27.28 20.90 6.96
C LEU A 70 27.74 19.77 7.89
N LEU A 71 26.93 19.44 8.92
CA LEU A 71 27.26 18.50 9.99
C LEU A 71 26.60 17.13 9.85
N HIS A 72 25.66 16.94 8.90
CA HIS A 72 24.76 15.78 8.87
C HIS A 72 25.47 14.42 8.80
N ASP A 73 26.56 14.33 8.05
CA ASP A 73 27.36 13.10 7.90
C ASP A 73 28.50 12.98 8.93
N VAL A 74 28.70 13.98 9.79
CA VAL A 74 29.84 13.98 10.73
C VAL A 74 29.69 12.87 11.77
N VAL A 75 28.49 12.64 12.29
CA VAL A 75 28.23 11.57 13.28
C VAL A 75 28.28 10.18 12.65
N GLU A 76 27.89 10.08 11.38
CA GLU A 76 27.80 8.79 10.68
C GLU A 76 29.17 8.31 10.17
N ASP A 77 29.98 9.22 9.65
CA ASP A 77 31.21 8.90 8.93
C ASP A 77 32.49 9.21 9.70
N THR A 78 32.40 9.78 10.90
CA THR A 78 33.55 10.10 11.75
C THR A 78 33.40 9.53 13.16
N LEU A 79 34.38 9.77 14.04
CA LEU A 79 34.38 9.29 15.43
C LEU A 79 33.68 10.26 16.41
N VAL A 80 33.00 11.28 15.88
CA VAL A 80 32.30 12.31 16.68
C VAL A 80 30.97 11.76 17.19
N ASP A 81 30.68 11.97 18.48
CA ASP A 81 29.40 11.63 19.11
C ASP A 81 28.45 12.84 19.16
N LEU A 82 27.17 12.55 19.43
CA LEU A 82 26.13 13.57 19.56
C LEU A 82 26.37 14.52 20.75
N ASP A 83 27.03 14.06 21.81
CA ASP A 83 27.36 14.88 22.98
C ASP A 83 28.40 15.96 22.63
N THR A 84 29.37 15.62 21.76
CA THR A 84 30.30 16.60 21.21
C THR A 84 29.55 17.65 20.39
N ILE A 85 28.64 17.25 19.49
CA ILE A 85 27.85 18.22 18.71
C ILE A 85 27.05 19.14 19.63
N ARG A 86 26.45 18.61 20.69
CA ARG A 86 25.72 19.39 21.69
C ARG A 86 26.58 20.44 22.36
N SER A 87 27.81 20.08 22.75
CA SER A 87 28.72 21.02 23.41
C SER A 87 29.17 22.18 22.53
N TYR A 88 29.29 21.97 21.21
CA TYR A 88 29.78 23.01 20.27
C TYR A 88 28.64 23.82 19.63
N PHE A 89 27.48 23.21 19.38
CA PHE A 89 26.42 23.77 18.55
C PHE A 89 25.05 23.86 19.26
N GLY A 90 24.92 23.32 20.47
CA GLY A 90 23.70 23.37 21.27
C GLY A 90 22.70 22.24 20.99
N ASP A 91 21.60 22.24 21.74
CA ASP A 91 20.61 21.16 21.73
C ASP A 91 19.83 21.08 20.41
N GLU A 92 19.53 22.21 19.78
CA GLU A 92 18.69 22.26 18.57
C GLU A 92 19.35 21.56 17.37
N ILE A 93 20.60 21.94 17.02
CA ILE A 93 21.37 21.27 15.96
C ILE A 93 21.56 19.79 16.29
N THR A 94 21.79 19.45 17.56
CA THR A 94 21.96 18.06 17.99
C THR A 94 20.71 17.22 17.73
N GLN A 95 19.52 17.76 18.02
CA GLN A 95 18.25 17.07 17.75
C GLN A 95 18.03 16.85 16.26
N LEU A 96 18.38 17.82 15.41
CA LEU A 96 18.27 17.69 13.96
C LEU A 96 19.25 16.65 13.41
N VAL A 97 20.52 16.66 13.84
CA VAL A 97 21.53 15.67 13.44
C VAL A 97 21.13 14.27 13.91
N ASP A 98 20.70 14.10 15.17
CA ASP A 98 20.20 12.82 15.69
C ASP A 98 18.99 12.30 14.88
N GLY A 99 18.07 13.19 14.52
CA GLY A 99 16.95 12.89 13.63
C GLY A 99 17.40 12.33 12.27
N LEU A 100 18.42 12.93 11.66
CA LEU A 100 18.99 12.51 10.39
C LEU A 100 19.73 11.17 10.51
N THR A 101 20.55 10.99 11.55
CA THR A 101 21.31 9.76 11.79
C THR A 101 20.43 8.55 12.03
N LYS A 102 19.33 8.73 12.78
CA LYS A 102 18.32 7.68 12.97
C LYS A 102 17.74 7.21 11.64
N ILE A 103 17.46 8.14 10.71
CA ILE A 103 16.91 7.81 9.39
C ILE A 103 17.91 7.02 8.54
N ALA A 104 19.20 7.34 8.61
CA ALA A 104 20.22 6.63 7.82
C ALA A 104 20.47 5.20 8.30
N GLN A 105 20.58 4.97 9.62
CA GLN A 105 20.75 3.62 10.20
C GLN A 105 19.60 2.67 9.86
N ILE A 106 18.41 3.25 9.75
CA ILE A 106 17.13 2.63 9.39
C ILE A 106 17.12 2.15 7.91
N SER A 107 17.89 2.77 7.01
CA SER A 107 17.92 2.40 5.58
C SER A 107 18.77 1.15 5.24
N ASN A 108 19.57 0.65 6.19
CA ASN A 108 20.57 -0.40 5.94
C ASN A 108 20.16 -1.84 6.34
N LEU A 109 18.95 -2.06 6.88
CA LEU A 109 18.51 -3.37 7.35
C LEU A 109 17.50 -4.04 6.38
N SER A 110 17.93 -5.14 5.74
CA SER A 110 17.10 -5.90 4.80
C SER A 110 16.29 -7.01 5.49
N LYS A 111 15.04 -6.67 5.85
CA LYS A 111 13.88 -7.58 5.91
C LYS A 111 12.65 -6.73 5.58
N GLU A 112 11.74 -7.17 4.69
CA GLU A 112 10.58 -6.34 4.28
C GLU A 112 9.77 -5.82 5.49
N ARG A 113 9.74 -6.59 6.59
CA ARG A 113 9.12 -6.21 7.86
C ARG A 113 9.78 -5.01 8.56
N GLN A 114 11.11 -4.93 8.51
CA GLN A 114 11.87 -3.82 9.10
C GLN A 114 11.73 -2.55 8.27
N GLN A 115 11.67 -2.66 6.94
CA GLN A 115 11.56 -1.51 6.04
C GLN A 115 10.32 -0.63 6.32
N ALA A 116 9.19 -1.24 6.68
CA ALA A 116 7.97 -0.54 7.05
C ALA A 116 8.09 0.24 8.37
N GLU A 117 8.54 -0.42 9.43
CA GLU A 117 8.80 0.22 10.72
C GLU A 117 9.86 1.32 10.61
N ASN A 118 10.81 1.11 9.71
CA ASN A 118 11.87 2.04 9.39
C ASN A 118 11.34 3.31 8.69
N VAL A 119 10.50 3.14 7.67
CA VAL A 119 9.80 4.26 7.03
C VAL A 119 8.87 4.97 8.01
N ARG A 120 8.19 4.24 8.90
CA ARG A 120 7.31 4.81 9.94
C ARG A 120 8.09 5.69 10.92
N LYS A 121 9.19 5.17 11.48
CA LYS A 121 10.07 5.94 12.39
C LYS A 121 10.68 7.14 11.70
N MET A 122 11.09 6.99 10.43
CA MET A 122 11.56 8.10 9.60
C MET A 122 10.49 9.19 9.45
N VAL A 123 9.25 8.83 9.09
CA VAL A 123 8.15 9.80 8.94
C VAL A 123 7.79 10.46 10.27
N LEU A 124 7.81 9.73 11.40
CA LEU A 124 7.60 10.30 12.73
C LEU A 124 8.68 11.31 13.13
N ALA A 125 9.95 11.02 12.82
CA ALA A 125 11.05 11.95 13.03
C ALA A 125 10.84 13.24 12.20
N MET A 126 10.38 13.10 10.95
CA MET A 126 10.07 14.23 10.06
C MET A 126 8.85 15.06 10.48
N ILE A 127 7.87 14.47 11.18
CA ILE A 127 6.72 15.19 11.74
C ILE A 127 7.13 16.02 12.96
N THR A 128 8.14 15.55 13.70
CA THR A 128 8.61 16.23 14.91
C THR A 128 9.31 17.55 14.54
N ASP A 129 10.13 17.53 13.49
CA ASP A 129 10.74 18.74 12.92
C ASP A 129 10.81 18.64 11.38
N VAL A 130 10.18 19.60 10.70
CA VAL A 130 10.15 19.68 9.23
C VAL A 130 11.54 19.89 8.62
N ARG A 131 12.48 20.50 9.34
CA ARG A 131 13.84 20.75 8.84
C ARG A 131 14.56 19.43 8.56
N VAL A 132 14.31 18.39 9.35
CA VAL A 132 14.88 17.05 9.14
C VAL A 132 14.51 16.48 7.76
N VAL A 133 13.25 16.64 7.32
CA VAL A 133 12.84 16.14 6.00
C VAL A 133 13.46 16.96 4.86
N LEU A 134 13.55 18.29 5.01
CA LEU A 134 14.14 19.17 4.00
C LEU A 134 15.64 18.90 3.83
N ILE A 135 16.38 18.76 4.94
CA ILE A 135 17.79 18.40 4.95
C ILE A 135 18.00 17.03 4.30
N LYS A 136 17.17 16.03 4.64
CA LYS A 136 17.30 14.71 4.04
C LYS A 136 16.97 14.67 2.54
N LEU A 137 16.03 15.48 2.08
CA LEU A 137 15.73 15.63 0.65
C LEU A 137 16.88 16.31 -0.09
N ALA A 138 17.54 17.32 0.51
CA ALA A 138 18.72 17.96 -0.07
C ALA A 138 19.92 17.00 -0.15
N ASP A 139 20.21 16.26 0.92
CA ASP A 139 21.20 15.17 0.95
C ASP A 139 20.91 14.15 -0.16
N ARG A 140 19.68 13.61 -0.21
CA ARG A 140 19.29 12.63 -1.21
C ARG A 140 19.41 13.17 -2.64
N LEU A 141 19.04 14.43 -2.87
CA LEU A 141 19.16 15.07 -4.17
C LEU A 141 20.62 15.15 -4.64
N HIS A 142 21.53 15.61 -3.78
CA HIS A 142 22.95 15.65 -4.11
C HIS A 142 23.54 14.25 -4.34
N ASN A 143 23.16 13.27 -3.52
CA ASN A 143 23.56 11.88 -3.74
C ASN A 143 23.09 11.37 -5.11
N MET A 144 21.86 11.69 -5.51
CA MET A 144 21.33 11.33 -6.83
C MET A 144 22.06 12.01 -8.00
N ARG A 145 22.57 13.24 -7.81
CA ARG A 145 23.40 13.95 -8.81
C ARG A 145 24.78 13.31 -9.00
N THR A 146 25.31 12.59 -8.00
CA THR A 146 26.67 12.05 -7.98
C THR A 146 26.77 10.53 -8.15
N MET A 147 25.70 9.87 -8.61
CA MET A 147 25.56 8.41 -8.72
C MET A 147 26.48 7.72 -9.73
N GLN A 148 27.12 8.48 -10.62
CA GLN A 148 27.91 7.97 -11.75
C GLN A 148 29.13 7.13 -11.34
N PHE A 149 29.65 7.35 -10.13
CA PHE A 149 30.83 6.65 -9.60
C PHE A 149 30.47 5.38 -8.81
N LEU A 150 29.19 5.11 -8.58
CA LEU A 150 28.73 3.93 -7.85
C LEU A 150 28.51 2.73 -8.76
N LYS A 151 28.69 1.52 -8.21
CA LYS A 151 28.37 0.24 -8.86
C LYS A 151 26.90 0.19 -9.29
N PRO A 152 26.56 -0.47 -10.42
CA PRO A 152 25.20 -0.53 -10.95
C PRO A 152 24.14 -1.01 -9.94
N GLU A 153 24.45 -2.01 -9.13
CA GLU A 153 23.54 -2.55 -8.12
C GLU A 153 23.18 -1.51 -7.04
N LYS A 154 24.19 -0.83 -6.49
CA LYS A 154 23.99 0.22 -5.48
C LYS A 154 23.22 1.40 -6.09
N ARG A 155 23.49 1.71 -7.36
CA ARG A 155 22.80 2.76 -8.12
C ARG A 155 21.31 2.45 -8.30
N ALA A 156 20.97 1.24 -8.73
CA ALA A 156 19.59 0.80 -8.89
C ALA A 156 18.85 0.81 -7.56
N ARG A 157 19.46 0.29 -6.48
CA ARG A 157 18.85 0.28 -5.14
C ARG A 157 18.49 1.68 -4.64
N ILE A 158 19.44 2.61 -4.67
CA ILE A 158 19.24 4.01 -4.22
C ILE A 158 18.21 4.72 -5.09
N SER A 159 18.22 4.48 -6.41
CA SER A 159 17.27 5.10 -7.34
C SER A 159 15.85 4.57 -7.15
N GLN A 160 15.70 3.27 -6.88
CA GLN A 160 14.41 2.66 -6.57
C GLN A 160 13.85 3.19 -5.24
N GLU A 161 14.69 3.26 -4.20
CA GLU A 161 14.34 3.88 -2.92
C GLU A 161 13.90 5.34 -3.11
N THR A 162 14.60 6.08 -3.98
CA THR A 162 14.28 7.48 -4.29
C THR A 162 12.89 7.61 -4.93
N LEU A 163 12.53 6.75 -5.87
CA LEU A 163 11.20 6.76 -6.50
C LEU A 163 10.08 6.29 -5.57
N ASP A 164 10.36 5.33 -4.70
CA ASP A 164 9.35 4.71 -3.85
C ASP A 164 9.08 5.51 -2.58
N ILE A 165 10.06 6.28 -2.09
CA ILE A 165 10.01 6.96 -0.78
C ILE A 165 10.21 8.48 -0.93
N TYR A 166 11.38 8.93 -1.39
CA TYR A 166 11.76 10.34 -1.31
C TYR A 166 11.00 11.23 -2.31
N ALA A 167 10.81 10.80 -3.56
CA ALA A 167 10.04 11.55 -4.55
C ALA A 167 8.56 11.70 -4.15
N PRO A 168 7.87 10.67 -3.62
CA PRO A 168 6.53 10.83 -3.04
C PRO A 168 6.46 11.77 -1.83
N ILE A 169 7.44 11.73 -0.92
CA ILE A 169 7.51 12.67 0.20
C ILE A 169 7.66 14.10 -0.32
N ALA A 170 8.59 14.34 -1.25
CA ALA A 170 8.76 15.64 -1.91
C ALA A 170 7.47 16.09 -2.62
N HIS A 171 6.74 15.16 -3.27
CA HIS A 171 5.44 15.47 -3.88
C HIS A 171 4.42 15.97 -2.86
N ARG A 172 4.33 15.29 -1.70
CA ARG A 172 3.35 15.58 -0.67
C ARG A 172 3.64 16.88 0.07
N LEU A 173 4.92 17.23 0.22
CA LEU A 173 5.38 18.51 0.71
C LEU A 173 5.30 19.63 -0.34
N GLY A 174 4.78 19.36 -1.55
CA GLY A 174 4.64 20.35 -2.61
C GLY A 174 5.97 20.77 -3.26
N MET A 175 7.07 20.08 -2.98
CA MET A 175 8.41 20.41 -3.48
C MET A 175 8.60 19.95 -4.93
N GLY A 176 7.92 20.65 -5.86
CA GLY A 176 7.86 20.29 -7.28
C GLY A 176 9.24 20.22 -7.97
N LYS A 177 10.14 21.15 -7.67
CA LYS A 177 11.50 21.20 -8.26
C LYS A 177 12.32 19.98 -7.85
N VAL A 178 12.42 19.74 -6.54
CA VAL A 178 13.16 18.60 -5.96
C VAL A 178 12.59 17.28 -6.43
N ARG A 179 11.27 17.10 -6.34
CA ARG A 179 10.59 15.89 -6.81
C ARG A 179 10.92 15.58 -8.27
N SER A 180 10.75 16.56 -9.15
CA SER A 180 10.93 16.35 -10.59
C SER A 180 12.37 15.96 -10.92
N GLU A 181 13.34 16.52 -10.20
CA GLU A 181 14.75 16.20 -10.39
C GLU A 181 15.12 14.82 -9.84
N LEU A 182 14.63 14.46 -8.64
CA LEU A 182 14.78 13.11 -8.09
C LEU A 182 14.18 12.05 -9.04
N GLU A 183 13.01 12.33 -9.61
CA GLU A 183 12.33 11.46 -10.57
C GLU A 183 13.16 11.23 -11.85
N ASP A 184 13.69 12.30 -12.48
CA ASP A 184 14.49 12.20 -13.69
C ASP A 184 15.85 11.52 -13.45
N LEU A 185 16.53 11.85 -12.34
CA LEU A 185 17.81 11.21 -11.97
C LEU A 185 17.60 9.72 -11.67
N SER A 186 16.49 9.37 -11.00
CA SER A 186 16.15 7.96 -10.78
C SER A 186 15.86 7.24 -12.09
N PHE A 187 15.15 7.89 -13.01
CA PHE A 187 14.85 7.32 -14.33
C PHE A 187 16.12 7.04 -15.14
N GLN A 188 17.05 7.99 -15.18
CA GLN A 188 18.34 7.85 -15.85
C GLN A 188 19.15 6.67 -15.30
N ASN A 189 19.06 6.43 -13.99
CA ASN A 189 19.84 5.41 -13.30
C ASN A 189 19.19 4.01 -13.33
N LEU A 190 17.86 3.91 -13.32
CA LEU A 190 17.13 2.64 -13.36
C LEU A 190 16.93 2.11 -14.79
N TYR A 191 16.67 3.01 -15.75
CA TYR A 191 16.37 2.67 -17.14
C TYR A 191 17.22 3.50 -18.11
N PRO A 192 18.56 3.33 -18.10
CA PRO A 192 19.48 4.20 -18.84
C PRO A 192 19.25 4.17 -20.36
N ASP A 193 18.91 3.03 -20.93
CA ASP A 193 18.68 2.89 -22.37
C ASP A 193 17.39 3.60 -22.82
N GLU A 194 16.31 3.45 -22.05
CA GLU A 194 15.06 4.16 -22.28
C GLU A 194 15.22 5.68 -22.12
N TYR A 195 15.97 6.11 -21.10
CA TYR A 195 16.31 7.52 -20.90
C TYR A 195 17.05 8.09 -22.12
N LYS A 196 18.12 7.41 -22.58
CA LYS A 196 18.92 7.84 -23.74
C LYS A 196 18.08 7.90 -25.02
N ARG A 197 17.23 6.89 -25.25
CA ARG A 197 16.32 6.84 -26.40
C ARG A 197 15.37 8.03 -26.39
N LEU A 198 14.68 8.26 -25.26
CA LEU A 198 13.70 9.34 -25.13
C LEU A 198 14.35 10.71 -25.21
N ALA A 199 15.52 10.90 -24.58
CA ALA A 199 16.28 12.14 -24.65
C ALA A 199 16.66 12.48 -26.09
N LYS A 200 17.17 11.50 -26.85
CA LYS A 200 17.53 11.70 -28.27
C LYS A 200 16.32 12.07 -29.13
N GLU A 201 15.18 11.45 -28.90
CA GLU A 201 13.94 11.72 -29.64
C GLU A 201 13.38 13.11 -29.36
N VAL A 202 13.43 13.55 -28.09
CA VAL A 202 13.04 14.91 -27.68
C VAL A 202 14.03 15.94 -28.22
N ASP A 203 15.34 15.69 -28.15
CA ASP A 203 16.37 16.61 -28.65
C ASP A 203 16.30 16.79 -30.17
N ALA A 204 15.97 15.74 -30.93
CA ALA A 204 15.76 15.85 -32.37
C ALA A 204 14.61 16.80 -32.74
N ARG A 205 13.60 16.93 -31.86
CA ARG A 205 12.44 17.82 -32.04
C ARG A 205 12.59 19.17 -31.35
N ARG A 206 13.64 19.38 -30.56
CA ARG A 206 13.82 20.58 -29.75
C ARG A 206 13.68 21.90 -30.53
N PRO A 207 14.26 22.06 -31.74
CA PRO A 207 14.11 23.31 -32.51
C PRO A 207 12.66 23.61 -32.90
N GLU A 208 11.88 22.59 -33.27
CA GLU A 208 10.46 22.73 -33.61
C GLU A 208 9.62 23.08 -32.38
N LEU A 209 9.90 22.44 -31.24
CA LEU A 209 9.22 22.67 -29.97
C LEU A 209 9.49 24.08 -29.44
N GLU A 210 10.74 24.56 -29.52
CA GLU A 210 11.16 25.90 -29.10
C GLU A 210 10.50 26.98 -29.96
N ALA A 211 10.53 26.85 -31.30
CA ALA A 211 9.85 27.78 -32.19
C ALA A 211 8.33 27.84 -31.93
N THR A 212 7.71 26.68 -31.65
CA THR A 212 6.29 26.61 -31.32
C THR A 212 5.98 27.27 -29.97
N LEU A 213 6.83 27.05 -28.97
CA LEU A 213 6.72 27.68 -27.65
C LEU A 213 6.87 29.20 -27.72
N ASP A 214 7.83 29.70 -28.48
CA ASP A 214 8.06 31.13 -28.64
C ASP A 214 6.86 31.81 -29.30
N ARG A 215 6.27 31.18 -30.32
CA ARG A 215 5.03 31.66 -30.94
C ARG A 215 3.88 31.71 -29.93
N ILE A 216 3.62 30.61 -29.21
CA ILE A 216 2.54 30.54 -28.21
C ILE A 216 2.73 31.60 -27.12
N THR A 217 3.92 31.71 -26.54
CA THR A 217 4.19 32.66 -25.45
C THR A 217 4.11 34.11 -25.92
N THR A 218 4.54 34.40 -27.15
CA THR A 218 4.39 35.72 -27.77
C THR A 218 2.92 36.08 -27.98
N THR A 219 2.11 35.16 -28.55
CA THR A 219 0.68 35.38 -28.72
C THR A 219 -0.04 35.58 -27.37
N ILE A 220 0.29 34.79 -26.34
CA ILE A 220 -0.26 35.00 -24.98
C ILE A 220 0.08 36.41 -24.50
N ARG A 221 1.34 36.85 -24.66
CA ARG A 221 1.80 38.16 -24.21
C ARG A 221 1.03 39.30 -24.89
N GLU A 222 0.89 39.23 -26.21
CA GLU A 222 0.15 40.22 -27.00
C GLU A 222 -1.32 40.27 -26.59
N ARG A 223 -1.98 39.11 -26.45
CA ARG A 223 -3.40 39.02 -26.10
C ARG A 223 -3.69 39.49 -24.68
N LEU A 224 -2.84 39.15 -23.71
CA LEU A 224 -2.99 39.64 -22.33
C LEU A 224 -2.79 41.15 -22.25
N THR A 225 -1.80 41.69 -22.98
CA THR A 225 -1.53 43.13 -23.01
C THR A 225 -2.66 43.90 -23.68
N ALA A 226 -3.21 43.38 -24.79
CA ALA A 226 -4.33 44.02 -25.50
C ALA A 226 -5.65 44.03 -24.71
N ASN A 227 -5.79 43.17 -23.71
CA ASN A 227 -6.98 43.08 -22.84
C ASN A 227 -6.71 43.62 -21.43
N ASP A 228 -5.62 44.37 -21.22
CA ASP A 228 -5.23 44.97 -19.94
C ASP A 228 -5.15 43.98 -18.76
N VAL A 229 -4.78 42.71 -19.05
CA VAL A 229 -4.61 41.68 -18.02
C VAL A 229 -3.15 41.69 -17.53
N PRO A 230 -2.87 42.04 -16.26
CA PRO A 230 -1.52 42.11 -15.76
C PRO A 230 -0.93 40.71 -15.56
N TYR A 231 0.33 40.55 -15.98
CA TYR A 231 1.13 39.34 -15.78
C TYR A 231 2.54 39.74 -15.30
N VAL A 232 3.17 38.86 -14.53
CA VAL A 232 4.55 39.00 -14.07
C VAL A 232 5.49 38.34 -15.06
N GLU A 233 5.18 37.11 -15.46
CA GLU A 233 6.03 36.32 -16.33
C GLU A 233 5.22 35.28 -17.12
N ILE A 234 5.65 35.00 -18.34
CA ILE A 234 5.10 33.93 -19.17
C ILE A 234 6.27 33.02 -19.57
N GLN A 235 6.21 31.75 -19.16
CA GLN A 235 7.25 30.76 -19.38
C GLN A 235 6.78 29.66 -20.32
N GLY A 236 7.58 29.33 -21.33
CA GLY A 236 7.44 28.10 -22.10
C GLY A 236 8.16 26.94 -21.41
N ARG A 237 7.53 25.77 -21.31
CA ARG A 237 8.13 24.59 -20.69
C ARG A 237 7.83 23.33 -21.49
N VAL A 238 8.87 22.53 -21.71
CA VAL A 238 8.73 21.15 -22.19
C VAL A 238 8.60 20.19 -21.00
N LYS A 239 7.75 19.17 -21.16
CA LYS A 239 7.55 18.14 -20.13
C LYS A 239 8.85 17.36 -19.88
N ARG A 240 9.14 17.07 -18.62
CA ARG A 240 10.34 16.31 -18.23
C ARG A 240 10.28 14.84 -18.67
N LEU A 241 11.45 14.23 -18.86
CA LEU A 241 11.60 12.92 -19.47
C LEU A 241 10.89 11.80 -18.68
N TYR A 242 11.01 11.76 -17.35
CA TYR A 242 10.34 10.72 -16.57
C TYR A 242 8.82 10.81 -16.65
N SER A 243 8.28 12.02 -16.57
CA SER A 243 6.83 12.27 -16.70
C SER A 243 6.30 11.89 -18.08
N LEU A 244 7.08 12.15 -19.13
CA LEU A 244 6.77 11.74 -20.50
C LEU A 244 6.82 10.21 -20.62
N TRP A 245 7.89 9.57 -20.17
CA TRP A 245 8.04 8.11 -20.18
C TRP A 245 6.88 7.39 -19.46
N LYS A 246 6.52 7.87 -18.27
CA LYS A 246 5.39 7.33 -17.50
C LYS A 246 4.06 7.44 -18.26
N LYS A 247 3.86 8.52 -19.01
CA LYS A 247 2.67 8.73 -19.83
C LYS A 247 2.65 7.81 -21.04
N LEU A 248 3.76 7.72 -21.78
CA LEU A 248 3.92 6.83 -22.94
C LEU A 248 3.67 5.37 -22.56
N LYS A 249 4.30 4.89 -21.47
CA LYS A 249 4.15 3.51 -21.00
C LYS A 249 2.72 3.17 -20.57
N LYS A 250 2.04 4.10 -19.89
CA LYS A 250 0.69 3.88 -19.34
C LYS A 250 -0.41 3.99 -20.39
N GLN A 251 -0.26 4.89 -21.35
CA GLN A 251 -1.28 5.15 -22.38
C GLN A 251 -0.98 4.44 -23.71
N LYS A 252 0.19 3.81 -23.83
CA LYS A 252 0.67 3.15 -25.06
C LYS A 252 0.64 4.09 -26.28
N LEU A 253 0.98 5.36 -26.05
CA LEU A 253 1.02 6.41 -27.08
C LEU A 253 2.41 6.55 -27.68
N THR A 254 2.50 7.08 -28.90
CA THR A 254 3.75 7.61 -29.46
C THR A 254 3.96 9.07 -29.03
N ILE A 255 5.17 9.61 -29.18
CA ILE A 255 5.48 10.99 -28.79
C ILE A 255 4.63 12.00 -29.58
N GLU A 256 4.33 11.76 -30.86
CA GLU A 256 3.46 12.65 -31.67
C GLU A 256 2.07 12.83 -31.04
N GLN A 257 1.58 11.79 -30.37
CA GLN A 257 0.21 11.76 -29.84
C GLN A 257 0.12 12.44 -28.46
N VAL A 258 1.23 12.96 -27.92
CA VAL A 258 1.28 13.59 -26.60
C VAL A 258 0.91 15.08 -26.69
N TYR A 259 -0.38 15.36 -26.58
CA TYR A 259 -0.95 16.72 -26.58
C TYR A 259 -0.46 17.68 -25.47
N ASP A 260 0.21 17.18 -24.43
CA ASP A 260 0.71 17.99 -23.30
C ASP A 260 2.25 17.94 -23.20
N LEU A 261 2.92 17.67 -24.32
CA LEU A 261 4.38 17.70 -24.39
C LEU A 261 4.90 19.12 -24.13
N ILE A 262 4.19 20.10 -24.68
CA ILE A 262 4.45 21.53 -24.54
C ILE A 262 3.43 22.12 -23.55
N ALA A 263 3.91 22.94 -22.63
CA ALA A 263 3.07 23.71 -21.74
C ALA A 263 3.53 25.18 -21.68
N ALA A 264 2.57 26.09 -21.61
CA ALA A 264 2.80 27.49 -21.28
C ALA A 264 2.38 27.75 -19.84
N ARG A 265 3.16 28.55 -19.11
CA ARG A 265 2.87 28.94 -17.74
C ARG A 265 2.74 30.45 -17.67
N VAL A 266 1.59 30.93 -17.20
CA VAL A 266 1.29 32.35 -16.99
C VAL A 266 1.31 32.62 -15.49
N ILE A 267 2.23 33.47 -15.06
CA ILE A 267 2.36 33.93 -13.68
C ILE A 267 1.74 35.32 -13.60
N THR A 268 0.67 35.45 -12.82
CA THR A 268 -0.01 36.73 -12.59
C THR A 268 0.43 37.35 -11.26
N PRO A 269 0.17 38.65 -11.03
CA PRO A 269 0.32 39.25 -9.71
C PRO A 269 -0.52 38.50 -8.65
N ASN A 270 -0.25 38.77 -7.37
CA ASN A 270 -0.88 38.14 -6.21
C ASN A 270 -2.34 38.55 -5.97
N ASP A 271 -3.18 38.35 -6.99
CA ASP A 271 -4.63 38.44 -6.91
C ASP A 271 -5.23 37.37 -7.83
N ARG A 272 -6.10 36.53 -7.26
CA ARG A 272 -6.72 35.39 -7.97
C ARG A 272 -7.56 35.85 -9.16
N LYS A 273 -8.11 37.07 -9.14
CA LYS A 273 -8.93 37.60 -10.24
C LYS A 273 -8.15 37.61 -11.56
N TYR A 274 -6.85 37.90 -11.52
CA TYR A 274 -6.00 37.97 -12.71
C TYR A 274 -5.79 36.59 -13.33
N CYS A 275 -5.79 35.52 -12.54
CA CYS A 275 -5.74 34.15 -13.06
C CYS A 275 -6.98 33.83 -13.92
N TYR A 276 -8.17 34.21 -13.46
CA TYR A 276 -9.42 33.97 -14.19
C TYR A 276 -9.59 34.90 -15.40
N LEU A 277 -9.13 36.15 -15.31
CA LEU A 277 -9.07 37.05 -16.47
C LEU A 277 -8.13 36.49 -17.55
N ALA A 278 -6.95 36.03 -17.17
CA ALA A 278 -6.02 35.39 -18.10
C ALA A 278 -6.62 34.11 -18.71
N LEU A 279 -7.35 33.31 -17.93
CA LEU A 279 -8.07 32.12 -18.44
C LEU A 279 -9.09 32.51 -19.51
N SER A 280 -9.87 33.57 -19.26
CA SER A 280 -10.87 34.07 -20.22
C SER A 280 -10.22 34.48 -21.54
N VAL A 281 -9.11 35.22 -21.49
CA VAL A 281 -8.36 35.64 -22.68
C VAL A 281 -7.82 34.43 -23.45
N ILE A 282 -7.33 33.40 -22.74
CA ILE A 282 -6.82 32.18 -23.36
C ILE A 282 -7.94 31.40 -24.07
N HIS A 283 -9.13 31.27 -23.45
CA HIS A 283 -10.28 30.58 -24.05
C HIS A 283 -10.93 31.35 -25.20
N ASP A 284 -10.80 32.68 -25.22
CA ASP A 284 -11.20 33.51 -26.36
C ASP A 284 -10.21 33.37 -27.53
N THR A 285 -8.91 33.24 -27.22
CA THR A 285 -7.86 33.09 -28.24
C THR A 285 -7.86 31.69 -28.86
N TRP A 286 -8.05 30.64 -28.05
CA TRP A 286 -7.99 29.25 -28.49
C TRP A 286 -9.11 28.40 -27.92
N THR A 287 -9.62 27.50 -28.75
CA THR A 287 -10.70 26.58 -28.38
C THR A 287 -10.25 25.63 -27.26
N PRO A 288 -10.92 25.62 -26.09
CA PRO A 288 -10.61 24.68 -25.01
C PRO A 288 -11.06 23.26 -25.33
N VAL A 289 -10.27 22.28 -24.90
CA VAL A 289 -10.60 20.87 -25.03
C VAL A 289 -11.56 20.47 -23.89
N PRO A 290 -12.75 19.89 -24.19
CA PRO A 290 -13.69 19.45 -23.17
C PRO A 290 -13.05 18.53 -22.12
N GLU A 291 -13.51 18.62 -20.87
CA GLU A 291 -13.04 17.81 -19.71
C GLU A 291 -11.55 17.96 -19.37
N ARG A 292 -10.82 18.87 -20.02
CA ARG A 292 -9.39 19.14 -19.76
C ARG A 292 -9.15 20.49 -19.09
N PHE A 293 -10.19 21.11 -18.55
CA PHE A 293 -10.09 22.23 -17.63
C PHE A 293 -10.10 21.74 -16.19
N LYS A 294 -9.20 22.25 -15.35
CA LYS A 294 -9.12 21.95 -13.91
C LYS A 294 -8.81 23.21 -13.13
N ASP A 295 -9.68 23.52 -12.18
CA ASP A 295 -9.51 24.65 -11.28
C ASP A 295 -8.92 24.18 -9.94
N TRP A 296 -7.59 24.14 -9.85
CA TRP A 296 -6.91 23.85 -8.59
C TRP A 296 -6.78 25.08 -7.68
N ILE A 297 -7.28 26.25 -8.09
CA ILE A 297 -7.33 27.44 -7.22
C ILE A 297 -8.55 27.32 -6.28
N ALA A 298 -9.70 26.95 -6.83
CA ALA A 298 -10.93 26.71 -6.07
C ALA A 298 -10.85 25.42 -5.25
N ILE A 299 -10.27 24.36 -5.82
CA ILE A 299 -10.10 23.05 -5.18
C ILE A 299 -8.60 22.76 -5.08
N PRO A 300 -7.88 23.27 -4.05
CA PRO A 300 -6.46 23.02 -3.91
C PRO A 300 -6.17 21.54 -3.70
N ARG A 301 -5.02 21.06 -4.19
CA ARG A 301 -4.58 19.68 -3.93
C ARG A 301 -4.07 19.54 -2.49
N ASP A 302 -3.96 18.29 -2.03
CA ASP A 302 -3.45 17.96 -0.70
C ASP A 302 -2.08 18.59 -0.43
N ASN A 303 -1.19 18.61 -1.42
CA ASN A 303 0.15 19.19 -1.30
C ASN A 303 0.20 20.72 -1.45
N LEU A 304 -0.91 21.42 -1.16
CA LEU A 304 -1.07 22.88 -1.23
C LEU A 304 -0.98 23.47 -2.64
N TYR A 305 -0.84 22.63 -3.68
CA TYR A 305 -0.72 23.06 -5.06
C TYR A 305 -1.99 23.77 -5.55
N ARG A 306 -1.80 24.95 -6.15
CA ARG A 306 -2.87 25.79 -6.73
C ARG A 306 -2.48 26.32 -8.11
N SER A 307 -3.34 26.13 -9.10
CA SER A 307 -3.20 26.64 -10.48
C SER A 307 -4.45 26.31 -11.29
N LEU A 308 -4.79 27.13 -12.27
CA LEU A 308 -5.74 26.76 -13.33
C LEU A 308 -4.99 26.00 -14.41
N HIS A 309 -5.49 24.82 -14.78
CA HIS A 309 -4.97 24.04 -15.90
C HIS A 309 -6.03 23.99 -17.00
N THR A 310 -5.65 24.33 -18.22
CA THR A 310 -6.52 24.18 -19.39
C THR A 310 -5.72 23.62 -20.56
N SER A 311 -6.29 22.66 -21.28
CA SER A 311 -5.75 22.25 -22.59
C SER A 311 -6.51 22.97 -23.69
N VAL A 312 -5.80 23.59 -24.63
CA VAL A 312 -6.39 24.31 -25.76
C VAL A 312 -5.78 23.83 -27.08
N ILE A 313 -6.48 24.05 -28.19
CA ILE A 313 -5.99 23.72 -29.54
C ILE A 313 -5.45 25.00 -30.18
N GLY A 314 -4.15 25.02 -30.47
CA GLY A 314 -3.50 26.15 -31.12
C GLY A 314 -3.83 26.26 -32.62
N ASP A 315 -3.45 27.37 -33.24
CA ASP A 315 -3.78 27.68 -34.64
C ASP A 315 -3.25 26.66 -35.66
N THR A 316 -2.21 25.92 -35.30
CA THR A 316 -1.63 24.83 -36.12
C THR A 316 -2.33 23.49 -35.90
N GLY A 317 -3.41 23.44 -35.12
CA GLY A 317 -4.13 22.21 -34.75
C GLY A 317 -3.45 21.39 -33.65
N GLN A 318 -2.26 21.79 -33.22
CA GLN A 318 -1.55 21.14 -32.11
C GLN A 318 -2.14 21.60 -30.78
N ALA A 319 -2.53 20.64 -29.94
CA ALA A 319 -2.97 20.95 -28.58
C ALA A 319 -1.78 21.19 -27.64
N PHE A 320 -1.95 22.07 -26.67
CA PHE A 320 -0.99 22.35 -25.61
C PHE A 320 -1.71 22.68 -24.29
N GLU A 321 -0.98 22.57 -23.18
CA GLU A 321 -1.50 22.89 -21.84
C GLU A 321 -1.10 24.31 -21.42
N VAL A 322 -2.01 25.07 -20.82
CA VAL A 322 -1.73 26.35 -20.18
C VAL A 322 -1.97 26.23 -18.68
N GLN A 323 -0.98 26.66 -17.91
CA GLN A 323 -1.00 26.70 -16.45
C GLN A 323 -1.01 28.15 -15.99
N ILE A 324 -2.04 28.56 -15.28
CA ILE A 324 -2.19 29.94 -14.80
C ILE A 324 -2.17 29.93 -13.28
N ARG A 325 -1.35 30.78 -12.68
CA ARG A 325 -1.23 30.88 -11.21
C ARG A 325 -0.66 32.23 -10.80
N THR A 326 -0.84 32.63 -9.55
CA THR A 326 -0.18 33.83 -9.02
C THR A 326 1.29 33.56 -8.70
N GLU A 327 2.07 34.60 -8.42
CA GLU A 327 3.45 34.50 -7.96
C GLU A 327 3.58 33.67 -6.67
N ASP A 328 2.73 33.90 -5.67
CA ASP A 328 2.71 33.10 -4.43
C ASP A 328 2.39 31.64 -4.70
N MET A 329 1.39 31.36 -5.54
CA MET A 329 1.05 30.01 -5.96
C MET A 329 2.18 29.35 -6.74
N HIS A 330 2.97 30.13 -7.49
CA HIS A 330 4.15 29.63 -8.17
C HIS A 330 5.23 29.19 -7.18
N HIS A 331 5.55 30.03 -6.18
CA HIS A 331 6.52 29.68 -5.14
C HIS A 331 6.09 28.43 -4.38
N ILE A 332 4.84 28.37 -3.90
CA ILE A 332 4.29 27.19 -3.22
C ILE A 332 4.36 25.93 -4.10
N ALA A 333 4.13 26.05 -5.41
CA ALA A 333 4.15 24.90 -6.31
C ALA A 333 5.56 24.38 -6.65
N GLU A 334 6.59 25.21 -6.59
CA GLU A 334 7.98 24.81 -6.90
C GLU A 334 8.76 24.42 -5.63
N GLU A 335 8.58 25.18 -4.55
CA GLU A 335 9.33 25.07 -3.29
C GLU A 335 8.50 24.43 -2.16
N GLY A 336 7.18 24.33 -2.31
CA GLY A 336 6.32 23.60 -1.37
C GLY A 336 6.25 24.23 0.01
N VAL A 337 6.34 23.38 1.03
CA VAL A 337 6.39 23.78 2.45
C VAL A 337 7.55 24.76 2.72
N ALA A 338 8.65 24.72 1.98
CA ALA A 338 9.76 25.67 2.14
C ALA A 338 9.37 27.11 1.74
N ALA A 339 8.45 27.30 0.77
CA ALA A 339 7.97 28.63 0.40
C ALA A 339 7.07 29.27 1.46
N HIS A 340 6.42 28.49 2.32
CA HIS A 340 5.62 29.03 3.42
C HIS A 340 6.47 29.72 4.49
N TRP A 341 7.75 29.35 4.60
CA TRP A 341 8.72 30.01 5.47
C TRP A 341 8.95 31.48 5.07
N LYS A 342 8.93 31.78 3.76
CA LYS A 342 9.15 33.13 3.18
C LYS A 342 8.11 34.17 3.62
N TYR A 343 6.84 33.77 3.81
CA TYR A 343 5.74 34.75 3.80
C TYR A 343 5.44 35.36 5.18
N LYS A 344 5.79 34.68 6.28
CA LYS A 344 5.41 35.14 7.63
C LYS A 344 6.52 35.81 8.45
N GLU A 345 7.81 35.57 8.15
CA GLU A 345 8.92 36.32 8.76
C GLU A 345 9.00 37.79 8.27
N SER A 346 8.32 38.16 7.19
CA SER A 346 8.29 39.55 6.69
C SER A 346 7.52 40.53 7.61
N LYS A 347 6.90 40.04 8.69
CA LYS A 347 6.38 40.84 9.80
C LYS A 347 7.21 40.54 11.05
N LEU A 348 8.15 41.42 11.37
CA LEU A 348 9.10 41.24 12.48
C LEU A 348 8.48 41.51 13.85
N GLY A 349 8.71 40.59 14.80
CA GLY A 349 8.60 40.77 16.25
C GLY A 349 8.85 39.45 16.99
N SER A 350 9.90 39.40 17.82
CA SER A 350 10.58 38.24 18.44
C SER A 350 9.75 37.38 19.44
N ALA A 351 8.44 37.30 19.26
CA ALA A 351 7.52 36.39 19.95
C ALA A 351 6.56 35.66 18.97
N GLU A 352 6.53 36.04 17.68
CA GLU A 352 5.68 35.43 16.64
C GLU A 352 6.36 34.26 15.89
N ASP A 353 7.67 34.07 16.05
CA ASP A 353 8.45 33.03 15.36
C ASP A 353 8.00 31.61 15.77
N ASP A 354 7.71 31.38 17.06
CA ASP A 354 7.20 30.10 17.58
C ASP A 354 5.81 29.73 17.03
N GLU A 355 4.93 30.72 16.81
CA GLU A 355 3.58 30.49 16.27
C GLU A 355 3.63 30.11 14.78
N SER A 356 4.61 30.63 14.04
CA SER A 356 4.81 30.36 12.62
C SER A 356 5.37 28.96 12.36
N LEU A 357 6.32 28.51 13.20
CA LEU A 357 6.85 27.15 13.20
C LEU A 357 5.78 26.14 13.59
N ASP A 358 4.92 26.48 14.55
CA ASP A 358 3.81 25.64 14.99
C ASP A 358 2.75 25.47 13.89
N GLU A 359 2.44 26.50 13.10
CA GLU A 359 1.51 26.38 11.96
C GLU A 359 2.10 25.60 10.78
N LEU A 360 3.40 25.76 10.50
CA LEU A 360 4.11 24.96 9.51
C LEU A 360 4.19 23.49 9.93
N ARG A 361 4.50 23.25 11.22
CA ARG A 361 4.48 21.93 11.83
C ARG A 361 3.09 21.32 11.74
N LYS A 362 2.03 22.03 12.11
CA LYS A 362 0.63 21.59 11.95
C LYS A 362 0.29 21.27 10.50
N THR A 363 0.83 22.02 9.55
CA THR A 363 0.62 21.78 8.11
C THR A 363 1.34 20.50 7.68
N VAL A 364 2.62 20.33 8.04
CA VAL A 364 3.42 19.15 7.73
C VAL A 364 2.86 17.91 8.43
N GLU A 365 2.44 18.05 9.68
CA GLU A 365 1.73 17.06 10.46
C GLU A 365 0.44 16.68 9.74
N LYS A 366 -0.43 17.62 9.37
CA LYS A 366 -1.63 17.32 8.58
C LYS A 366 -1.32 16.59 7.26
N LEU A 367 -0.19 16.87 6.63
CA LEU A 367 0.23 16.23 5.37
C LEU A 367 0.82 14.84 5.57
N LEU A 368 1.59 14.61 6.63
CA LEU A 368 2.36 13.38 6.85
C LEU A 368 1.72 12.44 7.88
N LEU A 369 1.03 12.96 8.89
CA LEU A 369 0.40 12.21 9.97
C LEU A 369 -0.65 11.17 9.50
N PRO A 370 -1.45 11.43 8.44
CA PRO A 370 -2.33 10.40 7.87
C PRO A 370 -1.59 9.15 7.38
N LEU A 371 -0.29 9.26 7.07
CA LEU A 371 0.55 8.11 6.73
C LEU A 371 0.85 7.22 7.93
N VAL A 372 0.69 7.71 9.16
CA VAL A 372 1.17 7.03 10.37
C VAL A 372 0.03 6.69 11.35
N GLU A 373 -1.02 7.50 11.45
CA GLU A 373 -2.08 7.30 12.46
C GLU A 373 -2.89 6.00 12.31
N ASN A 374 -3.06 5.50 11.09
CA ASN A 374 -3.87 4.31 10.82
C ASN A 374 -3.21 2.97 11.27
N THR A 375 -2.06 3.02 11.95
CA THR A 375 -1.21 1.84 12.21
C THR A 375 -0.95 1.52 13.67
N GLN A 376 -1.65 2.14 14.62
CA GLN A 376 -1.55 1.70 16.02
C GLN A 376 -2.28 0.36 16.30
N THR A 377 -3.07 -0.15 15.36
CA THR A 377 -3.99 -1.27 15.62
C THR A 377 -3.69 -2.60 14.91
N ASN A 378 -2.70 -2.70 14.00
CA ASN A 378 -2.36 -3.96 13.32
C ASN A 378 -0.85 -4.18 13.17
N ASP A 379 -0.37 -5.36 13.59
CA ASP A 379 1.04 -5.81 13.62
C ASP A 379 1.63 -6.23 12.25
N ASP A 380 0.87 -6.11 11.15
CA ASP A 380 1.29 -6.56 9.82
C ASP A 380 1.83 -5.39 8.98
N SER A 381 3.16 -5.32 8.91
CA SER A 381 3.92 -4.21 8.33
C SER A 381 4.05 -4.23 6.79
N GLU A 382 3.72 -5.35 6.13
CA GLU A 382 3.67 -5.41 4.65
C GLU A 382 2.46 -4.64 4.10
N ASP A 383 1.30 -4.77 4.75
CA ASP A 383 0.09 -4.00 4.46
C ASP A 383 0.34 -2.49 4.60
N PHE A 384 1.27 -2.08 5.48
CA PHE A 384 1.66 -0.68 5.65
C PHE A 384 2.32 -0.09 4.40
N ILE A 385 3.36 -0.72 3.85
CA ILE A 385 4.05 -0.19 2.67
C ILE A 385 3.11 -0.15 1.47
N GLU A 386 2.27 -1.17 1.31
CA GLU A 386 1.28 -1.19 0.23
C GLU A 386 0.22 -0.09 0.42
N SER A 387 -0.28 0.12 1.66
CA SER A 387 -1.19 1.23 1.97
C SER A 387 -0.54 2.61 1.77
N LEU A 388 0.72 2.76 2.17
CA LEU A 388 1.49 3.99 2.02
C LEU A 388 1.75 4.27 0.54
N LYS A 389 2.08 3.25 -0.27
CA LYS A 389 2.19 3.38 -1.74
C LYS A 389 0.85 3.75 -2.39
N LEU A 390 -0.27 3.21 -1.91
CA LEU A 390 -1.61 3.55 -2.39
C LEU A 390 -1.99 5.00 -2.04
N ASP A 391 -1.71 5.43 -0.81
CA ASP A 391 -1.99 6.79 -0.31
C ASP A 391 -1.02 7.84 -0.88
N LEU A 392 0.19 7.44 -1.32
CA LEU A 392 1.19 8.33 -1.93
C LEU A 392 0.98 8.57 -3.44
N PHE A 393 0.21 7.72 -4.12
CA PHE A 393 -0.04 7.82 -5.57
C PHE A 393 -1.53 7.77 -5.97
N PRO A 394 -2.42 8.61 -5.42
CA PRO A 394 -3.79 8.64 -5.92
C PRO A 394 -3.85 9.36 -7.28
N LYS A 395 -4.62 8.77 -8.20
CA LYS A 395 -5.34 9.57 -9.19
C LYS A 395 -6.62 9.96 -8.48
N ASP A 396 -6.80 11.23 -8.15
CA ASP A 396 -7.97 11.64 -7.38
C ASP A 396 -9.25 11.63 -8.22
N VAL A 397 -10.33 11.23 -7.57
CA VAL A 397 -11.72 11.41 -8.00
C VAL A 397 -12.39 12.38 -7.03
N TYR A 398 -13.07 13.39 -7.57
CA TYR A 398 -13.80 14.40 -6.82
C TYR A 398 -15.29 14.14 -6.94
N ALA A 399 -15.90 13.74 -5.82
CA ALA A 399 -17.33 13.51 -5.70
C ALA A 399 -17.96 14.57 -4.80
N PHE A 400 -19.21 14.93 -5.07
CA PHE A 400 -19.95 15.97 -4.39
C PHE A 400 -21.00 15.34 -3.47
N THR A 401 -21.17 15.91 -2.29
CA THR A 401 -22.37 15.66 -1.48
C THR A 401 -23.56 16.44 -2.07
N PRO A 402 -24.82 16.07 -1.76
CA PRO A 402 -25.99 16.82 -2.21
C PRO A 402 -26.02 18.28 -1.71
N MET A 403 -25.31 18.56 -0.62
CA MET A 403 -25.16 19.91 -0.05
C MET A 403 -23.99 20.71 -0.67
N GLY A 404 -23.33 20.18 -1.70
CA GLY A 404 -22.26 20.87 -2.43
C GLY A 404 -20.85 20.75 -1.80
N ARG A 405 -20.69 20.04 -0.68
CA ARG A 405 -19.36 19.72 -0.14
C ARG A 405 -18.65 18.73 -1.04
N VAL A 406 -17.41 19.06 -1.44
CA VAL A 406 -16.54 18.18 -2.23
C VAL A 406 -15.81 17.20 -1.33
N ILE A 407 -15.77 15.93 -1.73
CA ILE A 407 -15.01 14.86 -1.09
C ILE A 407 -14.06 14.27 -2.13
N GLN A 408 -12.78 14.27 -1.79
CA GLN A 408 -11.73 13.69 -2.61
C GLN A 408 -11.52 12.23 -2.22
N LEU A 409 -11.45 11.35 -3.21
CA LEU A 409 -11.27 9.91 -3.05
C LEU A 409 -10.28 9.37 -4.10
N PRO A 410 -9.61 8.24 -3.86
CA PRO A 410 -8.78 7.61 -4.88
C PRO A 410 -9.62 7.10 -6.06
N ARG A 411 -9.06 7.07 -7.27
CA ARG A 411 -9.74 6.53 -8.45
C ARG A 411 -10.11 5.06 -8.27
N GLY A 412 -11.34 4.76 -8.64
CA GLY A 412 -11.96 3.45 -8.43
C GLY A 412 -12.65 3.34 -7.07
N ALA A 413 -12.64 4.39 -6.25
CA ALA A 413 -13.39 4.43 -5.01
C ALA A 413 -14.87 4.15 -5.27
N SER A 414 -15.46 3.40 -4.34
CA SER A 414 -16.86 3.04 -4.33
C SER A 414 -17.69 4.04 -3.49
N PRO A 415 -19.02 4.04 -3.61
CA PRO A 415 -19.89 4.73 -2.67
C PRO A 415 -19.66 4.36 -1.20
N ILE A 416 -19.14 3.17 -0.89
CA ILE A 416 -18.77 2.78 0.47
C ILE A 416 -17.60 3.64 0.96
N ASP A 417 -16.57 3.81 0.11
CA ASP A 417 -15.43 4.66 0.43
C ASP A 417 -15.87 6.11 0.68
N PHE A 418 -16.83 6.61 -0.11
CA PHE A 418 -17.44 7.92 0.10
C PHE A 418 -18.19 8.02 1.43
N ALA A 419 -18.96 6.99 1.80
CA ALA A 419 -19.67 6.94 3.08
C ALA A 419 -18.72 7.02 4.28
N TYR A 420 -17.65 6.21 4.29
CA TYR A 420 -16.62 6.25 5.35
C TYR A 420 -15.75 7.53 5.32
N ALA A 421 -15.64 8.19 4.17
CA ALA A 421 -14.99 9.50 4.07
C ALA A 421 -15.81 10.59 4.75
N ILE A 422 -17.16 10.55 4.65
CA ILE A 422 -18.06 11.45 5.40
C ILE A 422 -17.95 11.18 6.91
N HIS A 423 -18.28 9.97 7.34
CA HIS A 423 -18.26 9.60 8.75
C HIS A 423 -18.27 8.07 8.89
N SER A 424 -17.64 7.54 9.95
CA SER A 424 -17.62 6.09 10.21
C SER A 424 -19.03 5.53 10.39
N GLU A 425 -19.90 6.20 11.15
CA GLU A 425 -21.28 5.73 11.36
C GLU A 425 -22.11 5.72 10.06
N VAL A 426 -21.88 6.67 9.15
CA VAL A 426 -22.54 6.71 7.83
C VAL A 426 -22.06 5.54 6.97
N GLY A 427 -20.78 5.20 7.05
CA GLY A 427 -20.21 3.99 6.45
C GLY A 427 -20.79 2.70 7.04
N ASP A 428 -20.90 2.61 8.36
CA ASP A 428 -21.37 1.42 9.08
C ASP A 428 -22.86 1.14 8.79
N THR A 429 -23.66 2.20 8.69
CA THR A 429 -25.11 2.12 8.43
C THR A 429 -25.49 2.18 6.94
N CYS A 430 -24.50 2.18 6.04
CA CYS A 430 -24.73 2.27 4.61
C CYS A 430 -25.52 1.05 4.08
N THR A 431 -26.59 1.30 3.35
CA THR A 431 -27.44 0.27 2.69
C THR A 431 -27.41 0.36 1.17
N GLY A 432 -27.10 1.54 0.63
CA GLY A 432 -27.15 1.83 -0.79
C GLY A 432 -26.63 3.22 -1.08
N ALA A 433 -26.52 3.55 -2.36
CA ALA A 433 -26.13 4.89 -2.79
C ALA A 433 -26.92 5.32 -4.02
N LYS A 434 -27.16 6.62 -4.13
CA LYS A 434 -27.59 7.26 -5.37
C LYS A 434 -26.45 8.11 -5.91
N ILE A 435 -26.22 8.03 -7.21
CA ILE A 435 -25.30 8.91 -7.92
C ILE A 435 -26.12 9.71 -8.92
N ASN A 436 -26.00 11.04 -8.89
CA ASN A 436 -26.73 11.98 -9.75
C ASN A 436 -28.26 11.73 -9.73
N GLY A 437 -28.80 11.43 -8.53
CA GLY A 437 -30.22 11.15 -8.29
C GLY A 437 -30.70 9.75 -8.67
N ARG A 438 -29.83 8.88 -9.22
CA ARG A 438 -30.18 7.50 -9.61
C ARG A 438 -29.59 6.48 -8.65
N ILE A 439 -30.39 5.49 -8.23
CA ILE A 439 -29.90 4.39 -7.39
C ILE A 439 -28.89 3.56 -8.19
N VAL A 440 -27.71 3.35 -7.61
CA VAL A 440 -26.64 2.55 -8.21
C VAL A 440 -26.24 1.40 -7.30
N PRO A 441 -25.71 0.30 -7.86
CA PRO A 441 -25.05 -0.72 -7.05
C PRO A 441 -23.90 -0.12 -6.24
N ILE A 442 -23.74 -0.57 -5.00
CA ILE A 442 -22.71 -0.08 -4.06
C ILE A 442 -21.28 -0.34 -4.59
N LYS A 443 -21.10 -1.30 -5.49
CA LYS A 443 -19.81 -1.61 -6.16
C LYS A 443 -19.43 -0.66 -7.30
N THR A 444 -20.28 0.32 -7.64
CA THR A 444 -20.06 1.20 -8.80
C THR A 444 -18.88 2.12 -8.51
N GLU A 445 -17.96 2.27 -9.46
CA GLU A 445 -16.83 3.20 -9.32
C GLU A 445 -17.30 4.65 -9.48
N LEU A 446 -16.86 5.53 -8.59
CA LEU A 446 -17.16 6.96 -8.64
C LEU A 446 -16.36 7.66 -9.73
N GLN A 447 -17.00 8.63 -10.40
CA GLN A 447 -16.40 9.49 -11.41
C GLN A 447 -16.30 10.95 -10.92
N ASN A 448 -15.45 11.73 -11.59
CA ASN A 448 -15.33 13.15 -11.29
C ASN A 448 -16.64 13.88 -11.59
N GLY A 449 -17.13 14.68 -10.65
CA GLY A 449 -18.37 15.43 -10.83
C GLY A 449 -19.61 14.72 -10.30
N ASP A 450 -19.50 13.46 -9.86
CA ASP A 450 -20.64 12.71 -9.36
C ASP A 450 -21.17 13.30 -8.06
N VAL A 451 -22.49 13.54 -8.00
CA VAL A 451 -23.20 13.90 -6.77
C VAL A 451 -23.67 12.61 -6.11
N VAL A 452 -23.11 12.27 -4.96
CA VAL A 452 -23.32 11.01 -4.25
C VAL A 452 -24.17 11.24 -3.00
N GLU A 453 -25.33 10.57 -2.94
CA GLU A 453 -26.22 10.51 -1.78
C GLU A 453 -26.17 9.10 -1.19
N ILE A 454 -25.75 8.97 0.07
CA ILE A 454 -25.68 7.68 0.76
C ILE A 454 -27.02 7.40 1.46
N LEU A 455 -27.54 6.19 1.25
CA LEU A 455 -28.76 5.71 1.89
C LEU A 455 -28.38 4.90 3.14
N THR A 456 -28.70 5.43 4.32
CA THR A 456 -28.39 4.81 5.62
C THR A 456 -29.62 4.25 6.32
N THR A 457 -29.47 3.12 7.02
CA THR A 457 -30.50 2.57 7.92
C THR A 457 -29.87 2.10 9.23
N SER A 458 -30.57 2.28 10.35
CA SER A 458 -30.05 1.99 11.70
C SER A 458 -29.76 0.52 11.97
N ASN A 459 -30.38 -0.40 11.23
CA ASN A 459 -30.12 -1.85 11.33
C ASN A 459 -29.10 -2.37 10.30
N SER A 460 -28.60 -1.51 9.40
CA SER A 460 -27.57 -1.93 8.45
C SER A 460 -26.24 -2.16 9.16
N LYS A 461 -25.49 -3.14 8.66
CA LYS A 461 -24.21 -3.55 9.19
C LYS A 461 -23.25 -3.85 8.04
N PRO A 462 -21.95 -3.54 8.18
CA PRO A 462 -20.96 -3.85 7.15
C PRO A 462 -20.95 -5.34 6.80
N SER A 463 -20.86 -5.67 5.52
CA SER A 463 -20.73 -7.06 5.07
C SER A 463 -19.30 -7.42 4.69
N ARG A 464 -18.97 -8.71 4.72
CA ARG A 464 -17.63 -9.21 4.32
C ARG A 464 -17.32 -8.91 2.86
N ASP A 465 -18.34 -8.87 2.00
CA ASP A 465 -18.18 -8.64 0.58
C ASP A 465 -17.69 -7.24 0.25
N TRP A 466 -17.93 -6.26 1.14
CA TRP A 466 -17.49 -4.89 0.96
C TRP A 466 -15.97 -4.75 0.86
N LEU A 467 -15.22 -5.66 1.50
CA LEU A 467 -13.75 -5.69 1.42
C LEU A 467 -13.23 -5.88 -0.02
N ASN A 468 -14.05 -6.40 -0.92
CA ASN A 468 -13.68 -6.56 -2.34
C ASN A 468 -13.86 -5.27 -3.15
N TYR A 469 -14.66 -4.33 -2.67
CA TYR A 469 -15.06 -3.12 -3.41
C TYR A 469 -14.43 -1.84 -2.85
N VAL A 470 -14.05 -1.84 -1.57
CA VAL A 470 -13.42 -0.67 -0.93
C VAL A 470 -11.95 -0.53 -1.32
N ILE A 471 -11.62 0.67 -1.80
CA ILE A 471 -10.24 1.02 -2.17
C ILE A 471 -9.52 1.72 -1.02
N THR A 472 -10.23 2.55 -0.25
CA THR A 472 -9.59 3.37 0.79
C THR A 472 -9.15 2.52 1.98
N SER A 473 -7.96 2.84 2.50
CA SER A 473 -7.39 2.23 3.71
C SER A 473 -8.32 2.42 4.91
N LYS A 474 -8.90 3.62 5.07
CA LYS A 474 -9.87 3.97 6.11
C LYS A 474 -11.09 3.05 6.12
N ALA A 475 -11.77 2.89 4.98
CA ALA A 475 -12.96 2.03 4.90
C ALA A 475 -12.59 0.56 5.13
N ARG A 476 -11.51 0.08 4.49
CA ARG A 476 -11.05 -1.32 4.62
C ARG A 476 -10.73 -1.68 6.06
N ASN A 477 -10.02 -0.83 6.78
CA ASN A 477 -9.64 -1.08 8.18
C ASN A 477 -10.85 -1.06 9.10
N ARG A 478 -11.79 -0.13 8.92
CA ARG A 478 -13.02 -0.06 9.71
C ARG A 478 -13.91 -1.29 9.51
N ILE A 479 -14.11 -1.72 8.26
CA ILE A 479 -14.88 -2.93 7.94
C ILE A 479 -14.21 -4.17 8.55
N ARG A 480 -12.88 -4.31 8.43
CA ARG A 480 -12.13 -5.43 9.04
C ARG A 480 -12.29 -5.46 10.57
N HIS A 481 -12.15 -4.30 11.22
CA HIS A 481 -12.31 -4.18 12.67
C HIS A 481 -13.71 -4.63 13.11
N TRP A 482 -14.74 -4.12 12.44
CA TRP A 482 -16.13 -4.46 12.74
C TRP A 482 -16.42 -5.97 12.57
N ILE A 483 -15.93 -6.58 11.49
CA ILE A 483 -16.08 -8.03 11.25
C ILE A 483 -15.36 -8.84 12.33
N SER A 484 -14.15 -8.44 12.73
CA SER A 484 -13.38 -9.11 13.77
C SER A 484 -14.10 -9.09 15.12
N GLU A 485 -14.65 -7.92 15.48
CA GLU A 485 -15.36 -7.73 16.73
C GLU A 485 -16.67 -8.51 16.78
N GLN A 486 -17.44 -8.52 15.69
CA GLN A 486 -18.64 -9.35 15.57
C GLN A 486 -18.31 -10.84 15.69
N GLN A 487 -17.26 -11.30 14.99
CA GLN A 487 -16.85 -12.70 15.05
C GLN A 487 -16.34 -13.12 16.42
N ARG A 488 -15.71 -12.22 17.16
CA ARG A 488 -15.30 -12.45 18.55
C ARG A 488 -16.53 -12.63 19.43
N ALA A 489 -17.52 -11.74 19.34
CA ALA A 489 -18.76 -11.86 20.09
C ALA A 489 -19.51 -13.18 19.80
N ASP A 490 -19.65 -13.53 18.52
CA ASP A 490 -20.28 -14.80 18.10
C ASP A 490 -19.49 -16.02 18.60
N SER A 491 -18.15 -15.96 18.57
CA SER A 491 -17.30 -17.06 19.02
C SER A 491 -17.33 -17.24 20.54
N ILE A 492 -17.43 -16.16 21.32
CA ILE A 492 -17.63 -16.21 22.78
C ILE A 492 -18.96 -16.91 23.10
N GLU A 493 -20.03 -16.52 22.41
CA GLU A 493 -21.36 -17.10 22.63
C GLU A 493 -21.44 -18.58 22.23
N ILE A 494 -20.82 -18.96 21.11
CA ILE A 494 -20.68 -20.35 20.69
C ILE A 494 -19.84 -21.14 21.71
N GLY A 495 -18.70 -20.60 22.14
CA GLY A 495 -17.81 -21.24 23.09
C GLY A 495 -18.48 -21.49 24.44
N ARG A 496 -19.26 -20.52 24.93
CA ARG A 496 -20.08 -20.66 26.14
C ARG A 496 -21.08 -21.81 25.99
N LYS A 497 -21.84 -21.85 24.90
CA LYS A 497 -22.81 -22.95 24.63
C LYS A 497 -22.14 -24.33 24.50
N LEU A 498 -20.96 -24.39 23.87
CA LEU A 498 -20.21 -25.64 23.74
C LEU A 498 -19.71 -26.15 25.10
N LEU A 499 -19.24 -25.25 25.96
CA LEU A 499 -18.83 -25.60 27.32
C LEU A 499 -20.02 -26.06 28.17
N GLU A 500 -21.16 -25.36 28.08
CA GLU A 500 -22.40 -25.73 28.78
C GLU A 500 -22.89 -27.12 28.37
N LYS A 501 -22.92 -27.39 27.06
CA LYS A 501 -23.35 -28.70 26.53
C LYS A 501 -22.43 -29.83 26.98
N GLU A 502 -21.13 -29.58 27.09
CA GLU A 502 -20.19 -30.57 27.60
C GLU A 502 -20.33 -30.71 29.13
N ALA A 503 -20.54 -29.62 29.87
CA ALA A 503 -20.78 -29.65 31.31
C ALA A 503 -22.03 -30.48 31.66
N ASP A 504 -23.10 -30.35 30.87
CA ASP A 504 -24.32 -31.15 30.98
C ASP A 504 -24.04 -32.66 30.83
N ARG A 505 -23.13 -33.05 29.92
CA ARG A 505 -22.74 -34.46 29.76
C ARG A 505 -22.07 -35.03 31.01
N PHE A 506 -21.28 -34.21 31.71
CA PHE A 506 -20.62 -34.54 32.97
C PHE A 506 -21.51 -34.27 34.20
N ARG A 507 -22.81 -33.97 34.01
CA ARG A 507 -23.79 -33.64 35.06
C ARG A 507 -23.38 -32.47 35.96
N VAL A 508 -22.57 -31.56 35.43
CA VAL A 508 -22.19 -30.31 36.08
C VAL A 508 -23.23 -29.26 35.70
N ALA A 509 -23.74 -28.49 36.68
CA ALA A 509 -24.75 -27.48 36.41
C ALA A 509 -24.20 -26.39 35.46
N PRO A 510 -24.66 -26.31 34.19
CA PRO A 510 -24.01 -25.53 33.12
C PRO A 510 -24.01 -24.03 33.43
N LYS A 511 -25.12 -23.51 33.98
CA LYS A 511 -25.23 -22.10 34.39
C LYS A 511 -24.35 -21.71 35.58
N LYS A 512 -24.00 -22.66 36.47
CA LYS A 512 -23.06 -22.39 37.58
C LYS A 512 -21.61 -22.38 37.11
N LEU A 513 -21.29 -23.09 36.02
CA LEU A 513 -19.97 -23.13 35.42
C LEU A 513 -19.68 -21.85 34.63
N SER A 514 -20.59 -21.48 33.72
CA SER A 514 -20.42 -20.30 32.85
C SER A 514 -20.43 -18.97 33.60
N SER A 515 -21.08 -18.90 34.77
CA SER A 515 -21.23 -17.67 35.57
C SER A 515 -20.23 -17.55 36.73
N ASN A 516 -19.32 -18.52 36.90
CA ASN A 516 -18.27 -18.44 37.92
C ASN A 516 -17.00 -17.80 37.34
N ASP A 517 -17.03 -16.48 37.21
CA ASP A 517 -15.96 -15.69 36.57
C ASP A 517 -14.60 -15.84 37.25
N VAL A 518 -14.56 -16.08 38.56
CA VAL A 518 -13.31 -16.26 39.32
C VAL A 518 -12.59 -17.53 38.89
N GLU A 519 -13.33 -18.64 38.79
CA GLU A 519 -12.77 -19.93 38.43
C GLU A 519 -12.43 -19.99 36.92
N MET A 520 -13.26 -19.39 36.07
CA MET A 520 -12.98 -19.28 34.64
C MET A 520 -11.75 -18.39 34.37
N LYS A 521 -11.53 -17.34 35.16
CA LYS A 521 -10.33 -16.50 35.08
C LYS A 521 -9.08 -17.26 35.51
N ARG A 522 -9.17 -18.08 36.56
CA ARG A 522 -8.08 -18.98 36.98
C ARG A 522 -7.68 -19.92 35.84
N ILE A 523 -8.65 -20.60 35.24
CA ILE A 523 -8.41 -21.53 34.13
C ILE A 523 -7.90 -20.79 32.89
N ALA A 524 -8.43 -19.61 32.58
CA ALA A 524 -7.93 -18.77 31.48
C ALA A 524 -6.43 -18.45 31.66
N ASN A 525 -6.02 -18.02 32.86
CA ASN A 525 -4.62 -17.71 33.16
C ASN A 525 -3.69 -18.93 32.97
N GLU A 526 -4.14 -20.14 33.31
CA GLU A 526 -3.36 -21.36 33.06
C GLU A 526 -3.17 -21.69 31.58
N TYR A 527 -4.03 -21.18 30.70
CA TYR A 527 -3.87 -21.24 29.25
C TYR A 527 -3.16 -20.00 28.68
N GLY A 528 -2.64 -19.12 29.55
CA GLY A 528 -2.00 -17.86 29.14
C GLY A 528 -2.97 -16.77 28.68
N LEU A 529 -4.26 -16.89 29.01
CA LEU A 529 -5.33 -15.97 28.62
C LEU A 529 -5.75 -15.09 29.80
N GLY A 530 -5.86 -13.78 29.59
CA GLY A 530 -6.10 -12.82 30.70
C GLY A 530 -7.56 -12.64 31.12
N ARG A 531 -8.53 -13.03 30.27
CA ARG A 531 -9.97 -12.87 30.54
C ARG A 531 -10.75 -14.16 30.30
N PRO A 532 -11.83 -14.43 31.06
CA PRO A 532 -12.75 -15.54 30.79
C PRO A 532 -13.32 -15.53 29.36
N ASP A 533 -13.63 -14.34 28.84
CA ASP A 533 -14.11 -14.17 27.46
C ASP A 533 -13.11 -14.67 26.43
N ASP A 534 -11.80 -14.55 26.69
CA ASP A 534 -10.77 -15.05 25.78
C ASP A 534 -10.72 -16.58 25.78
N LEU A 535 -11.01 -17.20 26.93
CA LEU A 535 -11.16 -18.65 27.04
C LEU A 535 -12.40 -19.13 26.27
N PHE A 536 -13.55 -18.46 26.43
CA PHE A 536 -14.75 -18.78 25.66
C PHE A 536 -14.55 -18.57 24.16
N ALA A 537 -13.90 -17.48 23.75
CA ALA A 537 -13.51 -17.27 22.36
C ALA A 537 -12.59 -18.38 21.85
N SER A 538 -11.59 -18.80 22.63
CA SER A 538 -10.67 -19.90 22.30
C SER A 538 -11.40 -21.24 22.11
N ILE A 539 -12.41 -21.52 22.93
CA ILE A 539 -13.30 -22.67 22.78
C ILE A 539 -14.15 -22.55 21.51
N GLY A 540 -14.73 -21.37 21.24
CA GLY A 540 -15.51 -21.10 20.03
C GLY A 540 -14.69 -21.17 18.74
N TYR A 541 -13.39 -20.87 18.82
CA TYR A 541 -12.41 -21.04 17.75
C TYR A 541 -11.91 -22.48 17.62
N GLY A 542 -12.20 -23.35 18.59
CA GLY A 542 -11.74 -24.74 18.62
C GLY A 542 -10.24 -24.91 18.93
N LYS A 543 -9.57 -23.85 19.42
CA LYS A 543 -8.19 -23.92 19.93
C LYS A 543 -8.13 -24.71 21.24
N THR A 544 -9.16 -24.57 22.08
CA THR A 544 -9.29 -25.29 23.35
C THR A 544 -10.53 -26.18 23.33
N LEU A 545 -10.37 -27.46 23.67
CA LEU A 545 -11.49 -28.38 23.78
C LEU A 545 -12.27 -28.15 25.10
N PRO A 546 -13.61 -28.06 25.07
CA PRO A 546 -14.44 -27.92 26.28
C PRO A 546 -14.14 -28.97 27.36
N ARG A 547 -13.83 -30.20 26.93
CA ARG A 547 -13.50 -31.32 27.81
C ARG A 547 -12.24 -31.07 28.65
N ASN A 548 -11.22 -30.43 28.07
CA ASN A 548 -9.97 -30.13 28.78
C ASN A 548 -10.18 -29.02 29.82
N VAL A 549 -11.04 -28.05 29.51
CA VAL A 549 -11.46 -27.00 30.44
C VAL A 549 -12.24 -27.60 31.60
N LEU A 550 -13.14 -28.56 31.34
CA LEU A 550 -13.88 -29.29 32.37
C LEU A 550 -12.99 -30.19 33.24
N LEU A 551 -11.97 -30.85 32.67
CA LEU A 551 -10.99 -31.63 33.43
C LEU A 551 -10.26 -30.76 34.46
N LYS A 552 -9.86 -29.55 34.07
CA LYS A 552 -9.20 -28.60 34.96
C LYS A 552 -10.15 -27.98 35.99
N TYR A 553 -11.42 -27.82 35.65
CA TYR A 553 -12.45 -27.34 36.56
C TYR A 553 -12.84 -28.37 37.63
N LEU A 554 -13.00 -29.64 37.23
CA LEU A 554 -13.44 -30.73 38.13
C LEU A 554 -12.29 -31.38 38.90
N GLY A 555 -11.06 -31.32 38.37
CA GLY A 555 -9.93 -32.11 38.85
C GLY A 555 -9.94 -33.54 38.30
N ALA A 556 -8.76 -34.16 38.20
CA ALA A 556 -8.59 -35.46 37.54
C ALA A 556 -9.43 -36.60 38.14
N GLU A 557 -9.59 -36.61 39.47
CA GLU A 557 -10.37 -37.64 40.19
C GLU A 557 -11.87 -37.53 39.90
N ARG A 558 -12.44 -36.34 40.10
CA ARG A 558 -13.87 -36.09 39.91
C ARG A 558 -14.30 -36.13 38.44
N PHE A 559 -13.39 -35.76 37.54
CA PHE A 559 -13.60 -35.91 36.10
C PHE A 559 -13.69 -37.39 35.70
N ALA A 560 -12.81 -38.24 36.24
CA ALA A 560 -12.80 -39.68 35.95
C ALA A 560 -14.03 -40.41 36.49
N GLU A 561 -14.61 -39.97 37.61
CA GLU A 561 -15.85 -40.52 38.18
C GLU A 561 -17.11 -40.16 37.36
N LEU A 562 -17.13 -38.96 36.79
CA LEU A 562 -18.27 -38.41 36.06
C LEU A 562 -18.21 -38.68 34.55
N ASP A 563 -17.09 -39.23 34.04
CA ASP A 563 -16.89 -39.51 32.62
C ASP A 563 -17.91 -40.56 32.10
N PRO A 564 -18.83 -40.17 31.19
CA PRO A 564 -19.83 -41.07 30.67
C PRO A 564 -19.26 -42.21 29.81
N ASP A 565 -18.03 -42.10 29.31
CA ASP A 565 -17.43 -43.11 28.42
C ASP A 565 -16.88 -44.31 29.20
N LYS A 566 -16.38 -44.12 30.44
CA LYS A 566 -15.96 -45.22 31.33
C LYS A 566 -17.14 -46.11 31.77
N ARG A 567 -18.34 -45.55 31.92
CA ARG A 567 -19.53 -46.32 32.32
C ARG A 567 -20.04 -47.28 31.24
N LYS A 568 -19.64 -47.10 29.98
CA LYS A 568 -20.01 -48.01 28.88
C LYS A 568 -19.09 -49.21 28.75
N GLU A 569 -17.90 -49.20 29.38
CA GLU A 569 -16.93 -50.31 29.28
C GLU A 569 -17.33 -51.55 30.11
N THR A 570 -18.20 -51.43 31.11
CA THR A 570 -18.54 -52.56 32.00
C THR A 570 -19.62 -53.53 31.49
N ARG A 571 -20.04 -53.53 30.21
CA ARG A 571 -21.19 -54.39 29.81
C ARG A 571 -21.24 -55.02 28.42
N LEU A 572 -20.19 -54.98 27.59
CA LEU A 572 -20.24 -55.63 26.26
C LEU A 572 -18.87 -56.13 25.76
N GLU A 573 -18.27 -57.05 26.52
CA GLU A 573 -17.16 -57.89 26.03
C GLU A 573 -17.67 -59.11 25.24
N THR A 574 -18.48 -58.92 24.20
CA THR A 574 -18.68 -59.96 23.16
C THR A 574 -19.33 -59.33 21.91
N GLY A 575 -18.53 -58.80 20.99
CA GLY A 575 -19.08 -58.28 19.72
C GLY A 575 -18.24 -57.28 18.91
N MET A 576 -17.02 -56.94 19.33
CA MET A 576 -16.22 -55.87 18.68
C MET A 576 -15.32 -56.30 17.52
N LYS A 577 -15.64 -57.38 16.78
CA LYS A 577 -15.00 -57.67 15.48
C LYS A 577 -15.82 -57.20 14.27
N ALA A 578 -17.11 -56.89 14.41
CA ALA A 578 -17.96 -56.48 13.29
C ALA A 578 -18.17 -54.95 13.18
N VAL A 579 -18.01 -54.18 14.27
CA VAL A 579 -18.35 -52.74 14.31
C VAL A 579 -17.20 -51.82 13.84
N LYS A 580 -15.94 -52.29 13.86
CA LYS A 580 -14.80 -51.54 13.29
C LYS A 580 -14.93 -51.32 11.76
N LYS A 581 -15.81 -52.05 11.09
CA LYS A 581 -16.03 -51.95 9.63
C LYS A 581 -17.11 -50.93 9.22
N PHE A 582 -17.87 -50.37 10.16
CA PHE A 582 -19.06 -49.55 9.86
C PHE A 582 -18.91 -48.05 10.16
N ILE A 583 -17.88 -47.63 10.91
CA ILE A 583 -17.74 -46.22 11.38
C ILE A 583 -16.73 -45.41 10.55
N GLY A 584 -16.07 -46.00 9.56
CA GLY A 584 -15.26 -45.21 8.60
C GLY A 584 -14.20 -44.31 9.27
N LEU A 585 -13.57 -44.80 10.33
CA LEU A 585 -12.26 -44.28 10.77
C LEU A 585 -11.24 -44.73 9.71
N GLY A 586 -11.20 -43.99 8.60
CA GLY A 586 -10.13 -44.13 7.63
C GLY A 586 -8.81 -43.82 8.32
N GLU A 587 -7.83 -44.70 8.12
CA GLU A 587 -6.42 -44.56 8.48
C GLU A 587 -5.76 -43.42 7.66
N ASP A 588 -6.42 -42.27 7.55
CA ASP A 588 -5.92 -41.05 6.92
C ASP A 588 -5.17 -40.25 7.98
N ALA A 589 -3.98 -40.72 8.35
CA ALA A 589 -3.14 -39.98 9.28
C ALA A 589 -2.66 -38.69 8.59
N ILE A 590 -3.43 -37.62 8.74
CA ILE A 590 -2.96 -36.25 8.54
C ILE A 590 -2.52 -35.78 9.92
N ILE A 591 -1.23 -35.49 10.06
CA ILE A 591 -0.63 -35.15 11.35
C ILE A 591 -0.72 -33.64 11.51
N VAL A 592 -1.33 -33.21 12.60
CA VAL A 592 -1.37 -31.80 12.99
C VAL A 592 -0.10 -31.51 13.77
N LYS A 593 0.68 -30.49 13.38
CA LYS A 593 1.92 -30.18 14.10
C LYS A 593 1.61 -29.78 15.55
N GLY A 594 2.13 -30.56 16.50
CA GLY A 594 2.11 -30.26 17.93
C GLY A 594 0.96 -30.88 18.74
N VAL A 595 0.02 -31.61 18.14
CA VAL A 595 -1.06 -32.30 18.87
C VAL A 595 -1.42 -33.63 18.19
N ASP A 596 -1.33 -34.73 18.94
CA ASP A 596 -1.73 -36.06 18.48
C ASP A 596 -3.26 -36.29 18.63
N ASN A 597 -3.83 -37.14 17.75
CA ASN A 597 -5.24 -37.60 17.79
C ASN A 597 -6.34 -36.53 17.62
N LEU A 598 -6.15 -35.55 16.74
CA LEU A 598 -7.22 -34.65 16.32
C LEU A 598 -8.04 -35.23 15.15
N LEU A 599 -9.36 -35.04 15.19
CA LEU A 599 -10.26 -35.49 14.12
C LEU A 599 -10.05 -34.61 12.86
N THR A 600 -9.39 -35.18 11.85
CA THR A 600 -9.10 -34.51 10.57
C THR A 600 -10.03 -35.02 9.47
N THR A 601 -10.66 -34.10 8.74
CA THR A 601 -11.52 -34.41 7.58
C THR A 601 -11.03 -33.67 6.35
N ARG A 602 -11.02 -34.31 5.18
CA ARG A 602 -10.62 -33.64 3.92
C ARG A 602 -11.75 -32.73 3.39
N ALA A 603 -11.38 -31.55 2.88
CA ALA A 603 -12.33 -30.60 2.31
C ALA A 603 -12.87 -31.07 0.96
N ARG A 604 -14.19 -31.03 0.77
CA ARG A 604 -14.81 -31.36 -0.52
C ARG A 604 -14.45 -30.36 -1.63
N CYS A 605 -14.36 -29.06 -1.31
CA CYS A 605 -14.17 -28.01 -2.30
C CYS A 605 -12.84 -28.04 -3.06
N CYS A 606 -11.80 -28.68 -2.53
CA CYS A 606 -10.50 -28.82 -3.22
C CYS A 606 -9.96 -30.25 -3.21
N ASN A 607 -10.56 -31.14 -2.42
CA ASN A 607 -10.24 -32.55 -2.29
C ASN A 607 -8.71 -32.82 -2.35
N PRO A 608 -7.94 -32.33 -1.37
CA PRO A 608 -6.48 -32.33 -1.46
C PRO A 608 -5.91 -33.74 -1.62
N LEU A 609 -4.96 -33.88 -2.53
CA LEU A 609 -4.28 -35.16 -2.83
C LEU A 609 -2.97 -35.27 -2.05
N ARG A 610 -2.52 -36.51 -1.80
CA ARG A 610 -1.21 -36.77 -1.19
C ARG A 610 -0.09 -36.14 -2.03
N GLY A 611 0.80 -35.41 -1.36
CA GLY A 611 1.89 -34.65 -1.99
C GLY A 611 1.53 -33.21 -2.40
N GLU A 612 0.29 -32.77 -2.20
CA GLU A 612 -0.06 -31.35 -2.28
C GLU A 612 0.25 -30.63 -0.96
N ASP A 613 0.62 -29.35 -1.07
CA ASP A 613 0.72 -28.46 0.08
C ASP A 613 -0.66 -28.31 0.72
N ILE A 614 -0.80 -28.80 1.95
CA ILE A 614 -2.05 -28.78 2.69
C ILE A 614 -2.02 -27.79 3.84
N VAL A 615 -3.19 -27.35 4.24
CA VAL A 615 -3.42 -26.48 5.39
C VAL A 615 -4.72 -26.90 6.09
N GLY A 616 -4.68 -26.94 7.41
CA GLY A 616 -5.83 -27.27 8.24
C GLY A 616 -6.61 -26.01 8.56
N TYR A 617 -7.93 -26.09 8.48
CA TYR A 617 -8.83 -25.04 8.95
C TYR A 617 -9.76 -25.61 10.02
N ILE A 618 -9.81 -24.97 11.19
CA ILE A 618 -10.69 -25.40 12.28
C ILE A 618 -12.14 -25.05 11.92
N SER A 619 -12.94 -26.08 11.62
CA SER A 619 -14.35 -25.95 11.24
C SER A 619 -15.28 -26.18 12.44
N LEU A 620 -16.35 -25.40 12.52
CA LEU A 620 -17.38 -25.56 13.54
C LEU A 620 -18.05 -26.93 13.41
N GLY A 621 -17.79 -27.84 14.36
CA GLY A 621 -18.45 -29.15 14.47
C GLY A 621 -17.88 -30.28 13.62
N LYS A 622 -16.95 -30.03 12.69
CA LYS A 622 -16.32 -31.07 11.82
C LYS A 622 -14.84 -31.34 12.13
N GLY A 623 -14.32 -30.72 13.19
CA GLY A 623 -12.90 -30.80 13.52
C GLY A 623 -12.03 -30.01 12.53
N ILE A 624 -10.83 -30.51 12.25
CA ILE A 624 -9.90 -29.85 11.33
C ILE A 624 -10.24 -30.28 9.91
N VAL A 625 -10.66 -29.32 9.09
CA VAL A 625 -10.93 -29.53 7.68
C VAL A 625 -9.67 -29.20 6.89
N VAL A 626 -9.13 -30.19 6.18
CA VAL A 626 -7.86 -30.08 5.45
C VAL A 626 -8.12 -29.64 4.03
N HIS A 627 -7.45 -28.59 3.60
CA HIS A 627 -7.55 -28.00 2.29
C HIS A 627 -6.18 -27.93 1.61
N ASN A 628 -6.18 -27.83 0.28
CA ASN A 628 -5.00 -27.42 -0.47
C ASN A 628 -4.68 -25.93 -0.17
N LYS A 629 -3.41 -25.59 0.04
CA LYS A 629 -2.93 -24.22 0.33
C LYS A 629 -3.31 -23.21 -0.75
N ARG A 630 -3.53 -23.65 -1.99
CA ARG A 630 -3.98 -22.82 -3.13
C ARG A 630 -5.49 -22.71 -3.27
N CYS A 631 -6.28 -23.34 -2.39
CA CYS A 631 -7.74 -23.30 -2.45
C CYS A 631 -8.27 -21.86 -2.28
N LYS A 632 -9.11 -21.40 -3.22
CA LYS A 632 -9.75 -20.07 -3.18
C LYS A 632 -10.58 -19.88 -1.91
N ASN A 633 -11.32 -20.90 -1.49
CA ASN A 633 -12.14 -20.85 -0.27
C ASN A 633 -11.28 -20.69 0.97
N VAL A 634 -10.11 -21.32 1.03
CA VAL A 634 -9.19 -21.13 2.16
C VAL A 634 -8.60 -19.74 2.17
N LYS A 635 -8.22 -19.16 1.03
CA LYS A 635 -7.74 -17.76 1.01
C LYS A 635 -8.74 -16.79 1.63
N GLN A 636 -10.04 -17.02 1.46
CA GLN A 636 -11.09 -16.21 2.11
C GLN A 636 -11.24 -16.50 3.61
N LEU A 637 -10.93 -17.74 4.04
CA LEU A 637 -10.94 -18.15 5.44
C LEU A 637 -9.64 -17.76 6.17
N MET A 638 -8.56 -17.47 5.45
CA MET A 638 -7.24 -17.07 5.98
C MET A 638 -7.23 -15.69 6.64
N VAL A 639 -8.34 -14.94 6.59
CA VAL A 639 -8.52 -13.67 7.30
C VAL A 639 -8.36 -13.86 8.82
N ASN A 640 -8.73 -15.04 9.34
CA ASN A 640 -8.50 -15.40 10.74
C ASN A 640 -7.36 -16.43 10.82
N ARG A 641 -6.11 -15.95 10.87
CA ARG A 641 -4.93 -16.81 11.03
C ARG A 641 -5.02 -17.74 12.24
N ASP A 642 -5.76 -17.33 13.27
CA ASP A 642 -6.04 -18.10 14.48
C ASP A 642 -6.74 -19.46 14.28
N ARG A 643 -7.46 -19.64 13.17
CA ARG A 643 -8.14 -20.90 12.84
C ARG A 643 -7.37 -21.76 11.84
N ILE A 644 -6.20 -21.31 11.42
CA ILE A 644 -5.34 -22.04 10.51
C ILE A 644 -4.40 -22.90 11.35
N VAL A 645 -4.27 -24.16 10.98
CA VAL A 645 -3.34 -25.09 11.63
C VAL A 645 -2.43 -25.70 10.57
N GLU A 646 -1.14 -25.79 10.90
CA GLU A 646 -0.19 -26.52 10.08
C GLU A 646 -0.45 -28.03 10.18
N VAL A 647 -0.59 -28.66 9.02
CA VAL A 647 -0.87 -30.09 8.89
C VAL A 647 0.07 -30.70 7.85
N GLU A 648 0.49 -31.93 8.10
CA GLU A 648 1.39 -32.69 7.23
C GLU A 648 0.78 -34.07 6.93
N TRP A 649 1.11 -34.61 5.75
CA TRP A 649 0.72 -35.97 5.40
C TRP A 649 1.56 -36.97 6.20
N ALA A 650 0.95 -37.94 6.88
CA ALA A 650 1.72 -39.04 7.47
C ALA A 650 2.35 -39.91 6.38
N LYS A 651 3.52 -40.45 6.71
CA LYS A 651 4.20 -41.50 5.94
C LYS A 651 3.41 -42.80 6.12
N SER A 652 2.49 -43.10 5.22
CA SER A 652 1.79 -44.39 5.15
C SER A 652 2.29 -45.17 3.93
N GLU A 653 2.47 -46.48 4.08
CA GLU A 653 2.93 -47.40 3.05
C GLU A 653 1.81 -47.91 2.12
N LYS A 654 0.54 -47.56 2.37
CA LYS A 654 -0.59 -48.01 1.54
C LYS A 654 -0.97 -46.97 0.48
N GLU A 655 -0.91 -47.37 -0.80
CA GLU A 655 -1.39 -46.59 -1.94
C GLU A 655 -2.93 -46.56 -1.95
N GLU A 656 -3.52 -45.45 -1.51
CA GLU A 656 -4.97 -45.27 -1.53
C GLU A 656 -5.41 -44.65 -2.87
N ILE A 657 -6.35 -45.29 -3.55
CA ILE A 657 -6.88 -44.86 -4.85
C ILE A 657 -7.93 -43.76 -4.67
N GLN A 658 -7.76 -42.63 -5.35
CA GLN A 658 -8.66 -41.47 -5.25
C GLN A 658 -9.24 -41.09 -6.61
N SER A 659 -10.55 -40.84 -6.66
CA SER A 659 -11.21 -40.39 -7.88
C SER A 659 -11.10 -38.88 -8.06
N VAL A 660 -10.58 -38.44 -9.21
CA VAL A 660 -10.39 -37.04 -9.59
C VAL A 660 -11.14 -36.77 -10.89
N ARG A 661 -11.94 -35.70 -10.90
CA ARG A 661 -12.62 -35.22 -12.11
C ARG A 661 -11.74 -34.22 -12.85
N ILE A 662 -11.61 -34.41 -14.16
CA ILE A 662 -10.81 -33.60 -15.07
C ILE A 662 -11.75 -33.12 -16.17
N LEU A 663 -11.73 -31.82 -16.45
CA LEU A 663 -12.38 -31.22 -17.61
C LEU A 663 -11.32 -30.95 -18.67
N VAL A 664 -11.51 -31.51 -19.85
CA VAL A 664 -10.64 -31.31 -21.01
C VAL A 664 -11.40 -30.49 -22.04
N THR A 665 -10.86 -29.32 -22.37
CA THR A 665 -11.38 -28.49 -23.45
C THR A 665 -10.59 -28.78 -24.71
N THR A 666 -11.28 -29.12 -25.80
CA THR A 666 -10.67 -29.49 -27.08
C THR A 666 -11.25 -28.70 -28.24
N GLU A 667 -10.54 -28.72 -29.36
CA GLU A 667 -11.15 -28.47 -30.67
C GLU A 667 -12.26 -29.48 -30.94
N ASN A 668 -13.33 -29.06 -31.61
CA ASN A 668 -14.41 -29.96 -32.01
C ASN A 668 -14.02 -30.71 -33.30
N ARG A 669 -13.17 -31.73 -33.17
CA ARG A 669 -12.68 -32.56 -34.28
C ARG A 669 -12.85 -34.06 -34.02
N THR A 670 -12.94 -34.85 -35.08
CA THR A 670 -13.12 -36.30 -35.00
C THR A 670 -11.96 -36.96 -34.25
N GLY A 671 -12.27 -37.87 -33.33
CA GLY A 671 -11.26 -38.69 -32.62
C GLY A 671 -10.71 -38.09 -31.32
N MET A 672 -11.15 -36.90 -30.89
CA MET A 672 -10.64 -36.29 -29.64
C MET A 672 -10.88 -37.15 -28.40
N LEU A 673 -12.09 -37.69 -28.24
CA LEU A 673 -12.41 -38.55 -27.10
C LEU A 673 -11.51 -39.80 -27.06
N ALA A 674 -11.31 -40.45 -28.21
CA ALA A 674 -10.45 -41.63 -28.34
C ALA A 674 -8.98 -41.30 -28.02
N GLY A 675 -8.48 -40.15 -28.48
CA GLY A 675 -7.13 -39.69 -28.17
C GLY A 675 -6.91 -39.49 -26.67
N ILE A 676 -7.88 -38.86 -25.99
CA ILE A 676 -7.82 -38.61 -24.54
C ILE A 676 -7.93 -39.93 -23.75
N THR A 677 -8.85 -40.81 -24.11
CA THR A 677 -8.99 -42.11 -23.42
C THR A 677 -7.75 -42.97 -23.58
N ASN A 678 -7.11 -42.96 -24.76
CA ASN A 678 -5.87 -43.71 -25.00
C ASN A 678 -4.70 -43.15 -24.21
N ALA A 679 -4.55 -41.82 -24.17
CA ALA A 679 -3.49 -41.17 -23.38
C ALA A 679 -3.60 -41.49 -21.88
N ILE A 680 -4.82 -41.60 -21.34
CA ILE A 680 -5.06 -42.00 -19.94
C ILE A 680 -4.75 -43.51 -19.76
N ALA A 681 -5.16 -44.35 -20.71
CA ALA A 681 -4.92 -45.79 -20.65
C ALA A 681 -3.44 -46.17 -20.72
N GLU A 682 -2.62 -45.44 -21.49
CA GLU A 682 -1.15 -45.65 -21.57
C GLU A 682 -0.45 -45.46 -20.23
N ILE A 683 -0.98 -44.59 -19.37
CA ILE A 683 -0.45 -44.36 -18.01
C ILE A 683 -0.92 -45.44 -17.03
N LYS A 684 -1.78 -46.36 -17.48
CA LYS A 684 -2.44 -47.40 -16.67
C LYS A 684 -3.33 -46.80 -15.58
N THR A 685 -3.97 -45.67 -15.87
CA THR A 685 -4.94 -45.02 -14.99
C THR A 685 -6.35 -45.48 -15.34
N ALA A 686 -7.13 -45.91 -14.33
CA ALA A 686 -8.51 -46.33 -14.56
C ALA A 686 -9.45 -45.12 -14.74
N ILE A 687 -10.37 -45.21 -15.69
CA ILE A 687 -11.44 -44.22 -15.93
C ILE A 687 -12.74 -44.76 -15.30
N ARG A 688 -13.36 -43.99 -14.40
CA ARG A 688 -14.64 -44.32 -13.77
C ARG A 688 -15.86 -43.84 -14.52
N ASP A 689 -15.81 -42.61 -15.00
CA ASP A 689 -16.91 -41.96 -15.72
C ASP A 689 -16.29 -41.04 -16.78
N ALA A 690 -16.93 -40.93 -17.94
CA ALA A 690 -16.51 -40.03 -19.00
C ALA A 690 -17.76 -39.48 -19.70
N ARG A 691 -17.84 -38.15 -19.81
CA ARG A 691 -18.93 -37.43 -20.46
C ARG A 691 -18.35 -36.48 -21.47
N ALA A 692 -18.91 -36.44 -22.66
CA ALA A 692 -18.47 -35.56 -23.73
C ALA A 692 -19.64 -34.75 -24.25
N ASN A 693 -19.49 -33.43 -24.27
CA ASN A 693 -20.46 -32.47 -24.79
C ASN A 693 -19.75 -31.47 -25.70
N VAL A 694 -20.52 -30.73 -26.50
CA VAL A 694 -20.01 -29.61 -27.30
C VAL A 694 -20.52 -28.30 -26.71
N SER A 695 -19.62 -27.34 -26.52
CA SER A 695 -19.94 -25.98 -26.06
C SER A 695 -20.64 -25.17 -27.16
N ARG A 696 -21.27 -24.06 -26.79
CA ARG A 696 -21.90 -23.11 -27.74
C ARG A 696 -20.90 -22.48 -28.72
N ASP A 697 -19.63 -22.40 -28.33
CA ASP A 697 -18.54 -21.83 -29.14
C ASP A 697 -17.82 -22.88 -30.01
N ASP A 698 -18.48 -24.00 -30.34
CA ASP A 698 -17.95 -25.10 -31.17
C ASP A 698 -16.64 -25.73 -30.63
N LYS A 699 -16.57 -25.89 -29.31
CA LYS A 699 -15.46 -26.57 -28.59
C LYS A 699 -15.94 -27.86 -27.95
N GLY A 700 -15.11 -28.89 -27.98
CA GLY A 700 -15.35 -30.14 -27.25
C GLY A 700 -15.09 -29.95 -25.75
N LEU A 701 -16.00 -30.42 -24.91
CA LEU A 701 -15.87 -30.46 -23.45
C LEU A 701 -15.97 -31.91 -23.01
N ILE A 702 -14.87 -32.46 -22.53
CA ILE A 702 -14.78 -33.86 -22.11
C ILE A 702 -14.47 -33.90 -20.61
N GLU A 703 -15.45 -34.31 -19.82
CA GLU A 703 -15.32 -34.55 -18.38
C GLU A 703 -14.94 -36.00 -18.15
N VAL A 704 -13.78 -36.27 -17.55
CA VAL A 704 -13.31 -37.62 -17.23
C VAL A 704 -13.03 -37.74 -15.74
N THR A 705 -13.57 -38.78 -15.10
CA THR A 705 -13.25 -39.13 -13.72
C THR A 705 -12.21 -40.25 -13.74
N VAL A 706 -11.00 -39.97 -13.26
CA VAL A 706 -9.87 -40.92 -13.23
C VAL A 706 -9.50 -41.31 -11.80
N GLU A 707 -8.93 -42.50 -11.62
CA GLU A 707 -8.42 -43.00 -10.34
C GLU A 707 -6.90 -42.81 -10.23
N VAL A 708 -6.46 -41.94 -9.30
CA VAL A 708 -5.05 -41.59 -9.08
C VAL A 708 -4.61 -41.91 -7.66
N PHE A 709 -3.31 -42.17 -7.47
CA PHE A 709 -2.73 -42.54 -6.17
C PHE A 709 -2.17 -41.33 -5.43
N ASP A 710 -1.48 -40.45 -6.16
CA ASP A 710 -0.81 -39.28 -5.64
C ASP A 710 -0.81 -38.14 -6.67
N LYS A 711 -0.31 -36.98 -6.26
CA LYS A 711 -0.14 -35.83 -7.15
C LYS A 711 0.75 -36.15 -8.36
N LYS A 712 1.83 -36.92 -8.17
CA LYS A 712 2.77 -37.24 -9.27
C LYS A 712 2.10 -38.07 -10.37
N HIS A 713 1.23 -39.01 -10.00
CA HIS A 713 0.44 -39.78 -10.94
C HIS A 713 -0.56 -38.87 -11.66
N LEU A 714 -1.26 -37.98 -10.95
CA LEU A 714 -2.16 -37.02 -11.58
C LEU A 714 -1.43 -36.10 -12.58
N ASP A 715 -0.26 -35.56 -12.21
CA ASP A 715 0.53 -34.68 -13.07
C ASP A 715 0.97 -35.39 -14.35
N LYS A 716 1.30 -36.69 -14.27
CA LYS A 716 1.57 -37.53 -15.46
C LYS A 716 0.34 -37.66 -16.35
N VAL A 717 -0.84 -37.93 -15.76
CA VAL A 717 -2.11 -38.04 -16.49
C VAL A 717 -2.45 -36.74 -17.21
N LEU A 718 -2.39 -35.61 -16.51
CA LEU A 718 -2.65 -34.29 -17.10
C LEU A 718 -1.68 -33.99 -18.25
N SER A 719 -0.38 -34.24 -18.04
CA SER A 719 0.65 -34.00 -19.07
C SER A 719 0.47 -34.86 -20.32
N ALA A 720 -0.04 -36.09 -20.20
CA ALA A 720 -0.33 -36.92 -21.37
C ALA A 720 -1.57 -36.46 -22.12
N ILE A 721 -2.62 -36.02 -21.40
CA ILE A 721 -3.81 -35.45 -22.01
C ILE A 721 -3.45 -34.15 -22.76
N GLU A 722 -2.64 -33.26 -22.17
CA GLU A 722 -2.21 -32.01 -22.81
C GLU A 722 -1.40 -32.23 -24.09
N LYS A 723 -0.68 -33.36 -24.21
CA LYS A 723 0.10 -33.71 -25.41
C LYS A 723 -0.77 -34.20 -26.57
N VAL A 724 -2.04 -34.53 -26.34
CA VAL A 724 -2.94 -34.95 -27.42
C VAL A 724 -3.20 -33.74 -28.31
N PRO A 725 -2.85 -33.81 -29.62
CA PRO A 725 -3.08 -32.67 -30.52
C PRO A 725 -4.56 -32.28 -30.52
N GLY A 726 -4.86 -30.99 -30.54
CA GLY A 726 -6.24 -30.45 -30.48
C GLY A 726 -6.80 -30.27 -29.05
N VAL A 727 -6.05 -30.60 -27.99
CA VAL A 727 -6.39 -30.21 -26.62
C VAL A 727 -5.99 -28.76 -26.40
N ILE A 728 -6.92 -27.94 -25.89
CA ILE A 728 -6.74 -26.51 -25.65
C ILE A 728 -6.38 -26.26 -24.18
N ALA A 729 -7.07 -26.93 -23.25
CA ALA A 729 -6.87 -26.78 -21.83
C ALA A 729 -7.30 -28.04 -21.07
N VAL A 730 -6.59 -28.37 -20.00
CA VAL A 730 -6.91 -29.46 -19.08
C VAL A 730 -7.01 -28.89 -17.67
N GLU A 731 -8.17 -29.01 -17.04
CA GLU A 731 -8.40 -28.48 -15.70
C GLU A 731 -8.91 -29.56 -14.76
N ARG A 732 -8.35 -29.62 -13.56
CA ARG A 732 -8.92 -30.43 -12.48
C ARG A 732 -10.19 -29.74 -11.97
N MET A 733 -11.33 -30.43 -12.03
CA MET A 733 -12.57 -29.93 -11.47
C MET A 733 -12.57 -30.08 -9.95
N ASN A 734 -12.87 -28.97 -9.27
CA ASN A 734 -13.18 -28.98 -7.84
C ASN A 734 -14.54 -29.65 -7.63
N ALA A 735 -14.71 -30.47 -6.59
CA ALA A 735 -16.02 -31.07 -6.32
C ALA A 735 -17.03 -29.97 -5.96
N ALA A 736 -18.17 -29.99 -6.65
CA ALA A 736 -19.33 -29.18 -6.34
C ALA A 736 -19.95 -29.57 -4.99
#